data_AF-A0A2S3ZA27-F1
#
_entry.id   AF-A0A2S3ZA27-F1
#
_cell.length_a   1.000
_cell.length_b   1.000
_cell.length_c   1.000
_cell.angle_alpha   90.00
_cell.angle_beta   90.00
_cell.angle_gamma   90.00
#
_symmetry.space_group_name_H-M   'P 1'
#
loop_
_entity.id
_entity.type
_entity.pdbx_description
1 polymer ?
#
loop_
_entity_poly.entity_id
_entity_poly.type
_entity_poly.pdbx_seq_one_letter_code
_entity_poly.pdbx_strand_id
1 'polypeptide(L)'
;MQRSRRFSAHGSNTRTGRGLRRPTRTRAASFGILLAALVGTVLIGPLAGAVPPAMAVTIETAPATATEPAPAETTTPDASLAPSESDSPSEPPAETPSESPAPPAPAAPTIDSPGANAFVAGSVTVSGTRDPTHDIQLLSPTGGAPLCTVATDGSSTWQCPGVVLPSGPAVDLRAEVPGDSALAAVHTVRVLQAPTVTGGSTGHSSSSGMVRGTGYPGATVTATLAAGASCSFTVDTSGVWACLLEGAVSSGAQQITASQQTSFSAPESSPASDPISLTFDVDAPAAPVVTSPAADATLTSAAGPFTGRGENGATVTVFAGAYSVCSAVVSGGTWSCTGSGIANGSYDLRAVQQDAAGNVSPGSSAIRVTFGAATAAPAPAPTPTAAPPVVPAPTATALATPTATPGSGSPSPLPAAPDDGDAAAPPELTVPGGGWNDPTQFSTAVIPPWTVAQFPWLQAAMLTLGALLLLVIPARLLAGTITRARDGRPLFRGHQLAGRNRAGEEFEVAPTLQVNRWVAYGGTVVAAAVFVLLSGPVSATPAYLRLLLAVVLALVVVNAVAALVPRWWGSRALHIEVTTTILPRYLAVVAVTALASRLFELQPALLFGLLGSVVVGAGPGLAQRGQLAAIRAGSLFALGLASLLVVGTLPAADGFLSTLAAEVANTVVLASIGSAVLVLIPIGNTSGRSILAWSPPIWAALTVPAFLTLFTLLSPMLPRWTGTGAAMLLWVVATGFAVVSVAAWAWQRFVLPGRR
;
A
#
# COMPACT_ATOMS: atom_id res chain seq x y z
N MET A 1 3.17 -64.09 -57.42
CA MET A 1 2.45 -63.79 -58.68
C MET A 1 1.91 -62.36 -58.57
N GLN A 2 2.24 -61.44 -59.49
CA GLN A 2 1.41 -60.98 -60.64
C GLN A 2 0.04 -60.40 -60.20
N ARG A 3 -0.42 -59.19 -60.57
CA ARG A 3 -0.05 -58.13 -61.58
C ARG A 3 -0.23 -56.71 -60.95
N SER A 4 0.55 -55.66 -61.27
CA SER A 4 0.51 -54.75 -62.45
C SER A 4 -0.78 -53.90 -62.56
N ARG A 5 -0.80 -52.57 -62.84
CA ARG A 5 0.24 -51.61 -63.33
C ARG A 5 -0.06 -50.12 -62.98
N ARG A 6 0.81 -49.19 -63.44
CA ARG A 6 0.96 -47.74 -63.11
C ARG A 6 0.02 -46.76 -63.88
N PHE A 7 0.20 -45.45 -63.58
CA PHE A 7 -0.17 -44.20 -64.30
C PHE A 7 -1.58 -43.61 -64.02
N SER A 8 -1.83 -42.28 -64.07
CA SER A 8 -0.96 -41.11 -64.39
C SER A 8 -1.30 -39.87 -63.53
N ALA A 9 -0.72 -38.69 -63.83
CA ALA A 9 -0.92 -37.41 -63.14
C ALA A 9 -1.37 -36.26 -64.07
N HIS A 10 -1.60 -35.07 -63.48
CA HIS A 10 -2.00 -33.76 -64.08
C HIS A 10 -3.48 -33.58 -64.46
N GLY A 11 -4.01 -32.36 -64.23
CA GLY A 11 -5.43 -32.02 -64.46
C GLY A 11 -6.06 -30.91 -63.58
N SER A 12 -5.34 -29.81 -63.39
CA SER A 12 -5.81 -28.40 -63.26
C SER A 12 -7.26 -28.03 -62.84
N ASN A 13 -7.35 -27.14 -61.83
CA ASN A 13 -8.35 -26.06 -61.62
C ASN A 13 -9.86 -26.33 -61.76
N THR A 14 -10.57 -26.25 -60.63
CA THR A 14 -11.72 -25.33 -60.51
C THR A 14 -11.59 -24.50 -59.21
N ARG A 15 -12.01 -23.23 -59.24
CA ARG A 15 -11.77 -22.22 -58.18
C ARG A 15 -13.07 -21.58 -57.74
N THR A 16 -13.70 -22.08 -56.68
CA THR A 16 -15.01 -21.61 -56.20
C THR A 16 -15.02 -21.20 -54.72
N GLY A 17 -15.57 -20.01 -54.46
CA GLY A 17 -16.29 -19.68 -53.22
C GLY A 17 -15.56 -19.85 -51.87
N ARG A 18 -14.46 -19.12 -51.62
CA ARG A 18 -13.90 -19.01 -50.25
C ARG A 18 -14.77 -18.10 -49.37
N GLY A 19 -15.92 -18.61 -48.92
CA GLY A 19 -16.89 -17.87 -48.11
C GLY A 19 -16.33 -17.49 -46.73
N LEU A 20 -15.93 -16.23 -46.56
CA LEU A 20 -15.55 -15.68 -45.25
C LEU A 20 -16.76 -15.56 -44.33
N ARG A 21 -17.11 -16.64 -43.63
CA ARG A 21 -17.99 -16.57 -42.45
C ARG A 21 -17.26 -15.81 -41.33
N ARG A 22 -17.45 -14.48 -41.31
CA ARG A 22 -17.10 -13.62 -40.17
C ARG A 22 -17.74 -14.22 -38.90
N PRO A 23 -17.05 -14.25 -37.75
CA PRO A 23 -17.66 -14.67 -36.49
C PRO A 23 -18.83 -13.75 -36.13
N THR A 24 -19.90 -14.33 -35.57
CA THR A 24 -21.15 -13.63 -35.30
C THR A 24 -20.99 -12.56 -34.21
N ARG A 25 -21.16 -11.28 -34.61
CA ARG A 25 -21.00 -10.10 -33.73
C ARG A 25 -21.83 -10.18 -32.44
N THR A 26 -23.01 -10.81 -32.49
CA THR A 26 -23.95 -10.91 -31.36
C THR A 26 -23.35 -11.56 -30.11
N ARG A 27 -22.67 -12.71 -30.22
CA ARG A 27 -22.07 -13.37 -29.03
C ARG A 27 -20.91 -12.57 -28.41
N ALA A 28 -20.20 -11.78 -29.21
CA ALA A 28 -19.16 -10.88 -28.70
C ALA A 28 -19.75 -9.66 -27.98
N ALA A 29 -20.86 -9.09 -28.49
CA ALA A 29 -21.59 -8.01 -27.83
C ALA A 29 -22.15 -8.44 -26.47
N SER A 30 -22.82 -9.60 -26.39
CA SER A 30 -23.34 -10.13 -25.12
C SER A 30 -22.23 -10.37 -24.07
N PHE A 31 -21.06 -10.84 -24.49
CA PHE A 31 -19.89 -10.99 -23.60
C PHE A 31 -19.36 -9.62 -23.13
N GLY A 32 -19.28 -8.64 -24.03
CA GLY A 32 -18.85 -7.28 -23.70
C GLY A 32 -19.79 -6.60 -22.70
N ILE A 33 -21.10 -6.73 -22.89
CA ILE A 33 -22.12 -6.20 -21.97
C ILE A 33 -22.02 -6.87 -20.60
N LEU A 34 -21.83 -8.19 -20.52
CA LEU A 34 -21.75 -8.88 -19.22
C LEU A 34 -20.44 -8.55 -18.48
N LEU A 35 -19.32 -8.40 -19.19
CA LEU A 35 -18.06 -7.91 -18.60
C LEU A 35 -18.18 -6.45 -18.15
N ALA A 36 -18.85 -5.60 -18.95
CA ALA A 36 -19.12 -4.21 -18.61
C ALA A 36 -20.12 -4.04 -17.45
N ALA A 37 -21.05 -4.97 -17.26
CA ALA A 37 -21.90 -5.01 -16.08
C ALA A 37 -21.08 -5.37 -14.82
N LEU A 38 -20.22 -6.39 -14.91
CA LEU A 38 -19.39 -6.88 -13.80
C LEU A 38 -18.30 -5.88 -13.36
N VAL A 39 -17.89 -4.96 -14.25
CA VAL A 39 -17.01 -3.82 -13.94
C VAL A 39 -17.82 -2.55 -13.59
N GLY A 40 -18.93 -2.31 -14.28
CA GLY A 40 -19.72 -1.09 -14.21
C GLY A 40 -20.58 -0.96 -12.95
N THR A 41 -21.15 -2.05 -12.42
CA THR A 41 -21.91 -1.98 -11.15
C THR A 41 -21.04 -1.62 -9.95
N VAL A 42 -19.72 -1.74 -10.07
CA VAL A 42 -18.75 -1.42 -9.00
C VAL A 42 -18.10 -0.04 -9.20
N LEU A 43 -17.98 0.46 -10.44
CA LEU A 43 -17.45 1.82 -10.71
C LEU A 43 -18.51 2.93 -10.77
N ILE A 44 -19.74 2.65 -11.20
CA ILE A 44 -20.69 3.71 -11.58
C ILE A 44 -21.53 4.23 -10.40
N GLY A 45 -21.62 3.47 -9.30
CA GLY A 45 -22.39 3.84 -8.10
C GLY A 45 -22.16 5.27 -7.57
N PRO A 46 -20.91 5.75 -7.42
CA PRO A 46 -20.62 7.11 -6.95
C PRO A 46 -20.38 8.14 -8.07
N LEU A 47 -20.35 7.74 -9.36
CA LEU A 47 -19.96 8.64 -10.46
C LEU A 47 -21.06 9.60 -10.94
N ALA A 48 -22.26 9.55 -10.34
CA ALA A 48 -23.36 10.48 -10.67
C ALA A 48 -23.21 11.87 -10.02
N GLY A 49 -22.27 12.06 -9.08
CA GLY A 49 -22.19 13.25 -8.23
C GLY A 49 -21.17 14.34 -8.63
N ALA A 50 -20.44 14.20 -9.73
CA ALA A 50 -19.35 15.13 -10.08
C ALA A 50 -19.25 15.41 -11.59
N VAL A 51 -19.88 16.49 -12.04
CA VAL A 51 -19.64 17.12 -13.36
C VAL A 51 -19.29 18.59 -13.13
N PRO A 52 -18.02 19.02 -13.29
CA PRO A 52 -17.69 20.43 -13.24
C PRO A 52 -18.17 21.14 -14.53
N PRO A 53 -18.61 22.41 -14.46
CA PRO A 53 -18.87 23.21 -15.66
C PRO A 53 -17.58 23.44 -16.44
N ALA A 54 -17.70 23.52 -17.78
CA ALA A 54 -16.54 23.69 -18.65
C ALA A 54 -15.95 25.11 -18.53
N MET A 55 -14.65 25.21 -18.20
CA MET A 55 -13.92 26.47 -18.27
C MET A 55 -13.72 26.89 -19.73
N ALA A 56 -14.06 28.15 -20.04
CA ALA A 56 -13.73 28.77 -21.31
C ALA A 56 -12.21 29.07 -21.37
N VAL A 57 -11.60 28.85 -22.54
CA VAL A 57 -10.18 29.18 -22.76
C VAL A 57 -10.06 30.67 -23.07
N THR A 58 -9.60 31.45 -22.09
CA THR A 58 -9.12 32.82 -22.30
C THR A 58 -7.61 32.77 -22.56
N ILE A 59 -7.14 33.47 -23.60
CA ILE A 59 -5.70 33.51 -23.94
C ILE A 59 -5.04 34.62 -23.13
N GLU A 60 -4.04 34.25 -22.32
CA GLU A 60 -3.26 35.19 -21.51
C GLU A 60 -2.09 35.77 -22.33
N THR A 61 -2.08 37.10 -22.49
CA THR A 61 -0.94 37.85 -23.03
C THR A 61 -0.10 38.44 -21.90
N ALA A 62 1.21 38.24 -21.97
CA ALA A 62 2.17 38.63 -20.93
C ALA A 62 2.21 40.15 -20.65
N PRO A 63 2.56 40.57 -19.42
CA PRO A 63 2.43 41.96 -18.97
C PRO A 63 3.57 42.88 -19.42
N ALA A 64 3.27 44.19 -19.44
CA ALA A 64 4.26 45.27 -19.48
C ALA A 64 4.26 46.06 -18.17
N THR A 65 5.41 46.64 -17.81
CA THR A 65 5.70 47.33 -16.54
C THR A 65 4.79 48.53 -16.25
N ALA A 66 4.45 48.71 -14.98
CA ALA A 66 3.80 49.91 -14.47
C ALA A 66 4.79 51.07 -14.25
N THR A 67 4.32 52.30 -14.44
CA THR A 67 4.98 53.56 -14.04
C THR A 67 3.89 54.57 -13.64
N GLU A 68 4.07 55.24 -12.50
CA GLU A 68 3.23 56.36 -12.02
C GLU A 68 3.50 57.64 -12.85
N PRO A 69 2.58 58.64 -12.91
CA PRO A 69 2.34 59.52 -11.76
C PRO A 69 0.90 60.10 -11.64
N ALA A 70 0.68 60.89 -10.59
CA ALA A 70 -0.46 61.80 -10.43
C ALA A 70 -0.17 63.22 -11.05
N PRO A 71 -0.89 64.31 -10.71
CA PRO A 71 -2.02 64.81 -11.51
C PRO A 71 -1.88 66.29 -11.97
N ALA A 72 -2.76 66.77 -12.88
CA ALA A 72 -3.46 68.09 -12.84
C ALA A 72 -4.09 68.57 -14.18
N GLU A 73 -5.22 69.28 -14.04
CA GLU A 73 -5.70 70.48 -14.77
C GLU A 73 -5.98 70.58 -16.30
N THR A 74 -7.21 71.07 -16.57
CA THR A 74 -7.59 72.14 -17.53
C THR A 74 -7.51 71.91 -19.05
N THR A 75 -8.68 71.80 -19.71
CA THR A 75 -9.19 72.82 -20.67
C THR A 75 -10.61 72.48 -21.19
N THR A 76 -11.46 73.51 -21.29
CA THR A 76 -12.62 73.64 -22.22
C THR A 76 -12.21 74.56 -23.38
N PRO A 77 -13.02 74.84 -24.44
CA PRO A 77 -14.41 74.41 -24.73
C PRO A 77 -14.60 73.81 -26.15
N ASP A 78 -15.84 73.52 -26.55
CA ASP A 78 -16.53 74.35 -27.56
C ASP A 78 -18.07 74.12 -27.52
N ALA A 79 -18.86 74.97 -28.18
CA ALA A 79 -20.33 74.91 -28.21
C ALA A 79 -20.92 75.41 -29.54
N SER A 80 -22.06 74.84 -29.99
CA SER A 80 -22.77 75.35 -31.19
C SER A 80 -24.29 75.14 -31.18
N LEU A 81 -25.00 76.26 -30.97
CA LEU A 81 -26.26 76.70 -31.59
C LEU A 81 -27.56 75.87 -31.46
N ALA A 82 -28.62 76.57 -31.03
CA ALA A 82 -30.04 76.25 -31.23
C ALA A 82 -30.58 77.03 -32.47
N PRO A 83 -31.90 77.00 -32.83
CA PRO A 83 -32.92 77.74 -32.05
C PRO A 83 -34.39 77.18 -32.08
N SER A 84 -35.24 77.82 -31.26
CA SER A 84 -36.69 78.11 -31.40
C SER A 84 -37.68 77.18 -32.13
N GLU A 85 -38.84 76.91 -31.51
CA GLU A 85 -40.07 77.73 -31.70
C GLU A 85 -41.13 77.42 -30.61
N SER A 86 -42.22 78.22 -30.57
CA SER A 86 -43.29 78.17 -29.55
C SER A 86 -44.67 78.17 -30.20
N ASP A 87 -45.66 77.48 -29.61
CA ASP A 87 -47.06 77.93 -29.64
C ASP A 87 -47.88 77.39 -28.44
N SER A 88 -49.15 77.81 -28.34
CA SER A 88 -49.97 77.83 -27.12
C SER A 88 -51.17 76.81 -27.16
N PRO A 89 -52.36 77.06 -26.56
CA PRO A 89 -52.70 76.39 -25.29
C PRO A 89 -54.06 75.63 -25.29
N SER A 90 -54.33 74.81 -24.26
CA SER A 90 -55.60 74.79 -23.46
C SER A 90 -55.86 73.50 -22.66
N GLU A 91 -56.65 73.66 -21.59
CA GLU A 91 -57.43 72.67 -20.80
C GLU A 91 -56.72 71.53 -20.02
N PRO A 92 -57.33 71.06 -18.90
CA PRO A 92 -56.65 70.23 -17.91
C PRO A 92 -56.78 68.71 -18.17
N PRO A 93 -55.77 67.89 -17.82
CA PRO A 93 -55.94 66.45 -17.70
C PRO A 93 -56.79 66.10 -16.46
N ALA A 94 -57.60 65.04 -16.59
CA ALA A 94 -58.41 64.50 -15.50
C ALA A 94 -57.55 63.79 -14.43
N GLU A 95 -58.16 63.48 -13.28
CA GLU A 95 -57.53 62.80 -12.15
C GLU A 95 -56.97 61.42 -12.54
N THR A 96 -55.65 61.28 -12.61
CA THR A 96 -54.98 59.98 -12.57
C THR A 96 -54.98 59.46 -11.12
N PRO A 97 -55.39 58.21 -10.85
CA PRO A 97 -55.36 57.67 -9.49
C PRO A 97 -53.92 57.55 -9.00
N SER A 98 -53.70 57.80 -7.71
CA SER A 98 -52.38 57.58 -7.08
C SER A 98 -51.98 56.12 -7.21
N GLU A 99 -50.92 55.86 -7.97
CA GLU A 99 -50.30 54.54 -8.03
C GLU A 99 -49.77 54.19 -6.63
N SER A 100 -50.27 53.09 -6.07
CA SER A 100 -49.76 52.59 -4.79
C SER A 100 -48.26 52.30 -4.95
N PRO A 101 -47.39 52.72 -4.01
CA PRO A 101 -45.98 52.39 -4.11
C PRO A 101 -45.82 50.88 -4.23
N ALA A 102 -45.00 50.45 -5.19
CA ALA A 102 -44.67 49.04 -5.36
C ALA A 102 -44.12 48.48 -4.03
N PRO A 103 -44.40 47.22 -3.68
CA PRO A 103 -43.83 46.61 -2.48
C PRO A 103 -42.29 46.72 -2.54
N PRO A 104 -41.63 47.04 -1.42
CA PRO A 104 -40.18 47.16 -1.41
C PRO A 104 -39.53 45.86 -1.88
N ALA A 105 -38.50 45.97 -2.71
CA ALA A 105 -37.75 44.80 -3.17
C ALA A 105 -37.18 44.04 -1.95
N PRO A 106 -37.21 42.70 -1.96
CA PRO A 106 -36.76 41.89 -0.82
C PRO A 106 -35.30 42.21 -0.50
N ALA A 107 -35.02 42.46 0.78
CA ALA A 107 -33.67 42.76 1.23
C ALA A 107 -32.81 41.49 1.22
N ALA A 108 -31.62 41.57 0.62
CA ALA A 108 -30.62 40.52 0.77
C ALA A 108 -30.22 40.37 2.25
N PRO A 109 -29.96 39.15 2.74
CA PRO A 109 -29.53 38.94 4.12
C PRO A 109 -28.14 39.54 4.38
N THR A 110 -27.80 39.79 5.64
CA THR A 110 -26.43 40.10 6.06
C THR A 110 -25.79 38.95 6.83
N ILE A 111 -24.47 38.98 6.97
CA ILE A 111 -23.71 38.22 7.94
C ILE A 111 -23.02 39.26 8.83
N ASP A 112 -23.42 39.32 10.10
CA ASP A 112 -22.92 40.32 11.06
C ASP A 112 -21.86 39.70 12.00
N SER A 113 -21.92 38.37 12.20
CA SER A 113 -20.93 37.59 12.92
C SER A 113 -20.78 36.19 12.31
N PRO A 114 -19.56 35.62 12.22
CA PRO A 114 -18.28 36.31 12.40
C PRO A 114 -18.05 37.34 11.27
N GLY A 115 -17.45 38.48 11.62
CA GLY A 115 -17.19 39.56 10.65
C GLY A 115 -16.16 39.17 9.58
N ALA A 116 -16.15 39.90 8.47
CA ALA A 116 -15.20 39.68 7.37
C ALA A 116 -13.74 39.70 7.86
N ASN A 117 -12.94 38.73 7.42
CA ASN A 117 -11.57 38.48 7.87
C ASN A 117 -11.39 38.23 9.38
N ALA A 118 -12.43 37.84 10.11
CA ALA A 118 -12.27 37.30 11.46
C ALA A 118 -11.50 35.97 11.44
N PHE A 119 -10.82 35.66 12.54
CA PHE A 119 -10.29 34.32 12.81
C PHE A 119 -11.36 33.46 13.48
N VAL A 120 -11.50 32.21 13.04
CA VAL A 120 -12.48 31.24 13.54
C VAL A 120 -11.78 29.93 13.90
N ALA A 121 -12.11 29.43 15.10
CA ALA A 121 -11.48 28.27 15.73
C ALA A 121 -12.57 27.43 16.40
N GLY A 122 -12.60 26.12 16.14
CA GLY A 122 -13.66 25.24 16.65
C GLY A 122 -14.99 25.44 15.91
N SER A 123 -16.09 25.38 16.67
CA SER A 123 -17.43 25.71 16.19
C SER A 123 -17.78 27.19 16.43
N VAL A 124 -18.53 27.78 15.50
CA VAL A 124 -18.93 29.20 15.54
C VAL A 124 -20.45 29.33 15.45
N THR A 125 -21.00 30.41 16.02
CA THR A 125 -22.36 30.85 15.70
C THR A 125 -22.28 31.89 14.59
N VAL A 126 -22.85 31.58 13.43
CA VAL A 126 -23.01 32.53 12.33
C VAL A 126 -24.36 33.21 12.47
N SER A 127 -24.42 34.54 12.33
CA SER A 127 -25.66 35.31 12.51
C SER A 127 -25.68 36.58 11.68
N GLY A 128 -26.86 37.05 11.34
CA GLY A 128 -27.05 38.38 10.75
C GLY A 128 -28.51 38.80 10.63
N THR A 129 -28.78 39.78 9.77
CA THR A 129 -30.14 40.22 9.44
C THR A 129 -30.73 39.48 8.24
N ARG A 130 -32.06 39.46 8.16
CA ARG A 130 -32.84 38.92 7.03
C ARG A 130 -34.14 39.68 6.82
N ASP A 131 -34.72 39.49 5.64
CA ASP A 131 -36.15 39.73 5.45
C ASP A 131 -36.97 38.70 6.28
N PRO A 132 -37.93 39.13 7.11
CA PRO A 132 -38.66 38.24 8.02
C PRO A 132 -39.65 37.28 7.33
N THR A 133 -39.89 37.47 6.03
CA THR A 133 -40.75 36.61 5.20
C THR A 133 -39.97 35.56 4.38
N HIS A 134 -38.64 35.51 4.53
CA HIS A 134 -37.78 34.58 3.79
C HIS A 134 -36.98 33.64 4.72
N ASP A 135 -36.90 32.37 4.30
CA ASP A 135 -35.99 31.39 4.87
C ASP A 135 -34.54 31.76 4.49
N ILE A 136 -33.56 31.40 5.34
CA ILE A 136 -32.14 31.62 5.06
C ILE A 136 -31.39 30.28 5.06
N GLN A 137 -30.56 30.04 4.04
CA GLN A 137 -29.63 28.92 4.02
C GLN A 137 -28.19 29.41 4.13
N LEU A 138 -27.45 28.84 5.09
CA LEU A 138 -26.00 28.98 5.19
C LEU A 138 -25.36 27.82 4.42
N LEU A 139 -24.68 28.11 3.32
CA LEU A 139 -24.10 27.10 2.44
C LEU A 139 -22.78 26.54 2.98
N SER A 140 -22.45 25.30 2.59
CA SER A 140 -21.14 24.72 2.84
C SER A 140 -20.07 25.31 1.90
N PRO A 141 -18.92 25.79 2.42
CA PRO A 141 -17.77 26.21 1.59
C PRO A 141 -17.22 25.09 0.69
N THR A 142 -17.46 23.82 1.03
CA THR A 142 -17.06 22.66 0.21
C THR A 142 -18.13 22.21 -0.79
N GLY A 143 -19.26 22.91 -0.85
CA GLY A 143 -20.49 22.41 -1.47
C GLY A 143 -21.14 21.26 -0.69
N GLY A 144 -22.30 20.80 -1.18
CA GLY A 144 -23.13 19.78 -0.54
C GLY A 144 -24.45 20.35 -0.03
N ALA A 145 -24.98 19.76 1.04
CA ALA A 145 -26.12 20.33 1.77
C ALA A 145 -25.73 21.66 2.45
N PRO A 146 -26.69 22.56 2.73
CA PRO A 146 -26.42 23.72 3.57
C PRO A 146 -25.97 23.28 4.98
N LEU A 147 -25.06 24.05 5.57
CA LEU A 147 -24.64 23.91 6.96
C LEU A 147 -25.81 24.21 7.92
N CYS A 148 -26.75 25.04 7.46
CA CYS A 148 -27.92 25.46 8.23
C CYS A 148 -29.06 25.92 7.33
N THR A 149 -30.30 25.69 7.77
CA THR A 149 -31.49 26.32 7.21
C THR A 149 -32.30 26.94 8.36
N VAL A 150 -32.49 28.25 8.33
CA VAL A 150 -33.27 29.00 9.32
C VAL A 150 -34.62 29.36 8.69
N ALA A 151 -35.65 28.62 9.09
CA ALA A 151 -37.02 28.86 8.64
C ALA A 151 -37.53 30.25 9.09
N THR A 152 -38.54 30.76 8.40
CA THR A 152 -39.29 31.98 8.77
C THR A 152 -39.95 31.88 10.15
N ASP A 153 -39.74 32.90 10.97
CA ASP A 153 -40.32 33.06 12.32
C ASP A 153 -40.86 34.48 12.59
N GLY A 154 -40.80 35.37 11.59
CA GLY A 154 -41.12 36.80 11.73
C GLY A 154 -39.97 37.67 12.25
N SER A 155 -38.81 37.09 12.59
CA SER A 155 -37.62 37.83 13.01
C SER A 155 -36.85 38.40 11.81
N SER A 156 -36.47 39.67 11.90
CA SER A 156 -35.51 40.32 11.01
C SER A 156 -34.04 39.91 11.26
N THR A 157 -33.80 38.96 12.16
CA THR A 157 -32.48 38.40 12.48
C THR A 157 -32.50 36.87 12.40
N TRP A 158 -31.35 36.29 12.07
CA TRP A 158 -31.16 34.83 11.98
C TRP A 158 -29.85 34.43 12.67
N GLN A 159 -29.81 33.19 13.17
CA GLN A 159 -28.62 32.59 13.77
C GLN A 159 -28.51 31.12 13.40
N CYS A 160 -27.29 30.64 13.22
CA CYS A 160 -26.95 29.23 13.17
C CYS A 160 -25.82 28.93 14.16
N PRO A 161 -26.11 28.29 15.31
CA PRO A 161 -25.08 27.90 16.28
C PRO A 161 -24.38 26.59 15.89
N GLY A 162 -23.15 26.42 16.36
CA GLY A 162 -22.43 25.14 16.25
C GLY A 162 -21.83 24.82 14.87
N VAL A 163 -21.73 25.80 13.99
CA VAL A 163 -21.17 25.63 12.63
C VAL A 163 -19.69 25.30 12.71
N VAL A 164 -19.27 24.17 12.14
CA VAL A 164 -17.85 23.80 12.00
C VAL A 164 -17.39 24.05 10.57
N LEU A 165 -16.31 24.81 10.41
CA LEU A 165 -15.77 25.21 9.10
C LEU A 165 -14.46 24.46 8.81
N PRO A 166 -14.15 24.14 7.53
CA PRO A 166 -12.86 23.57 7.14
C PRO A 166 -11.73 24.59 7.38
N SER A 167 -10.53 24.12 7.77
CA SER A 167 -9.38 24.99 7.96
C SER A 167 -8.87 25.59 6.64
N GLY A 168 -8.57 26.89 6.62
CA GLY A 168 -7.98 27.58 5.47
C GLY A 168 -7.77 29.08 5.67
N PRO A 169 -6.90 29.71 4.85
CA PRO A 169 -6.60 31.15 4.92
C PRO A 169 -7.75 32.05 4.43
N ALA A 170 -8.67 31.48 3.64
CA ALA A 170 -9.85 32.14 3.11
C ALA A 170 -10.96 31.07 2.98
N VAL A 171 -12.02 31.22 3.78
CA VAL A 171 -13.17 30.29 3.81
C VAL A 171 -14.43 31.14 3.74
N ASP A 172 -15.21 30.98 2.68
CA ASP A 172 -16.37 31.84 2.41
C ASP A 172 -17.63 31.31 3.11
N LEU A 173 -18.11 32.07 4.09
CA LEU A 173 -19.47 31.95 4.60
C LEU A 173 -20.42 32.60 3.59
N ARG A 174 -21.29 31.80 2.95
CA ARG A 174 -22.33 32.30 2.05
C ARG A 174 -23.72 32.02 2.60
N ALA A 175 -24.46 33.06 2.92
CA ALA A 175 -25.86 32.99 3.32
C ALA A 175 -26.74 33.47 2.17
N GLU A 176 -27.73 32.68 1.74
CA GLU A 176 -28.66 33.05 0.66
C GLU A 176 -30.12 32.72 0.98
N VAL A 177 -31.04 33.39 0.29
CA VAL A 177 -32.45 32.99 0.22
C VAL A 177 -32.57 31.74 -0.68
N PRO A 178 -33.15 30.63 -0.23
CA PRO A 178 -33.18 29.39 -1.00
C PRO A 178 -34.00 29.55 -2.29
N GLY A 179 -33.31 29.45 -3.43
CA GLY A 179 -33.91 29.60 -4.76
C GLY A 179 -33.61 30.94 -5.44
N ASP A 180 -33.11 31.94 -4.72
CA ASP A 180 -32.65 33.22 -5.28
C ASP A 180 -31.21 33.51 -4.85
N SER A 181 -30.26 33.14 -5.72
CA SER A 181 -28.82 33.31 -5.49
C SER A 181 -28.33 34.76 -5.61
N ALA A 182 -29.18 35.70 -6.06
CA ALA A 182 -28.88 37.13 -6.04
C ALA A 182 -29.14 37.75 -4.65
N LEU A 183 -30.06 37.18 -3.87
CA LEU A 183 -30.32 37.55 -2.48
C LEU A 183 -29.36 36.81 -1.54
N ALA A 184 -28.07 37.14 -1.63
CA ALA A 184 -27.01 36.47 -0.87
C ALA A 184 -25.95 37.43 -0.30
N ALA A 185 -25.46 37.13 0.91
CA ALA A 185 -24.26 37.72 1.49
C ALA A 185 -23.11 36.72 1.51
N VAL A 186 -21.87 37.23 1.37
CA VAL A 186 -20.63 36.46 1.47
C VAL A 186 -19.67 37.14 2.43
N HIS A 187 -19.07 36.36 3.33
CA HIS A 187 -18.02 36.80 4.25
C HIS A 187 -16.88 35.76 4.28
N THR A 188 -15.70 36.14 3.79
CA THR A 188 -14.49 35.33 3.91
C THR A 188 -13.95 35.43 5.34
N VAL A 189 -13.66 34.29 5.97
CA VAL A 189 -13.01 34.19 7.29
C VAL A 189 -11.75 33.32 7.22
N ARG A 190 -10.86 33.46 8.21
CA ARG A 190 -9.65 32.63 8.36
C ARG A 190 -9.93 31.54 9.40
N VAL A 191 -9.78 30.27 9.03
CA VAL A 191 -10.20 29.14 9.88
C VAL A 191 -9.04 28.23 10.22
N LEU A 192 -8.87 27.90 11.50
CA LEU A 192 -7.91 26.87 11.92
C LEU A 192 -8.51 25.98 13.02
N GLN A 193 -8.94 24.78 12.62
CA GLN A 193 -9.41 23.76 13.54
C GLN A 193 -8.26 23.14 14.35
N ALA A 194 -8.60 22.46 15.45
CA ALA A 194 -7.62 21.77 16.27
C ALA A 194 -6.85 20.68 15.47
N PRO A 195 -5.57 20.42 15.79
CA PRO A 195 -4.87 19.24 15.30
C PRO A 195 -5.43 17.98 15.99
N THR A 196 -5.04 16.80 15.53
CA THR A 196 -5.25 15.54 16.26
C THR A 196 -3.94 15.07 16.87
N VAL A 197 -4.01 14.36 18.01
CA VAL A 197 -2.93 13.54 18.54
C VAL A 197 -3.33 12.08 18.33
N THR A 198 -2.48 11.27 17.69
CA THR A 198 -2.82 9.89 17.27
C THR A 198 -2.09 8.80 18.04
N GLY A 199 -0.99 9.12 18.74
CA GLY A 199 -0.27 8.15 19.56
C GLY A 199 1.20 8.48 19.76
N GLY A 200 1.93 7.52 20.31
CA GLY A 200 3.35 7.67 20.65
C GLY A 200 4.35 7.25 19.57
N SER A 201 5.59 7.00 20.01
CA SER A 201 6.74 6.44 19.27
C SER A 201 6.40 5.21 18.41
N THR A 202 5.47 4.37 18.86
CA THR A 202 5.03 3.13 18.20
C THR A 202 3.63 3.23 17.56
N GLY A 203 3.01 4.43 17.54
CA GLY A 203 1.66 4.63 16.99
C GLY A 203 0.53 4.08 17.86
N HIS A 204 0.79 3.81 19.13
CA HIS A 204 -0.15 3.30 20.13
C HIS A 204 -0.32 4.28 21.29
N SER A 205 -1.13 3.94 22.28
CA SER A 205 -1.24 4.60 23.59
C SER A 205 -0.03 4.36 24.51
N SER A 206 1.16 4.10 23.95
CA SER A 206 2.44 3.98 24.66
C SER A 206 3.51 4.84 23.99
N SER A 207 4.42 5.45 24.76
CA SER A 207 5.40 6.42 24.25
C SER A 207 6.68 6.54 25.09
N SER A 208 7.83 6.51 24.41
CA SER A 208 9.15 6.95 24.89
C SER A 208 9.33 8.47 24.85
N GLY A 209 8.30 9.23 25.24
CA GLY A 209 8.24 10.70 25.14
C GLY A 209 7.98 11.26 23.72
N MET A 210 8.03 10.44 22.66
CA MET A 210 7.69 10.88 21.30
C MET A 210 6.17 10.83 21.05
N VAL A 211 5.62 11.91 20.50
CA VAL A 211 4.18 12.12 20.25
C VAL A 211 3.97 12.36 18.76
N ARG A 212 2.85 11.87 18.20
CA ARG A 212 2.48 12.04 16.79
C ARG A 212 1.02 12.43 16.61
N GLY A 213 0.71 12.97 15.45
CA GLY A 213 -0.65 13.37 15.12
C GLY A 213 -0.83 13.87 13.68
N THR A 214 -1.98 14.49 13.43
CA THR A 214 -2.25 15.22 12.19
C THR A 214 -2.54 16.70 12.46
N GLY A 215 -2.36 17.55 11.45
CA GLY A 215 -2.61 18.99 11.53
C GLY A 215 -2.77 19.62 10.15
N TYR A 216 -2.85 20.95 10.11
CA TYR A 216 -2.90 21.72 8.87
C TYR A 216 -1.49 21.79 8.25
N PRO A 217 -1.28 21.41 6.97
CA PRO A 217 0.05 21.42 6.34
C PRO A 217 0.78 22.76 6.48
N GLY A 218 2.03 22.73 6.95
CA GLY A 218 2.84 23.92 7.20
C GLY A 218 2.47 24.75 8.44
N ALA A 219 1.44 24.35 9.21
CA ALA A 219 1.23 24.89 10.55
C ALA A 219 2.29 24.35 11.51
N THR A 220 2.60 25.10 12.57
CA THR A 220 3.36 24.60 13.72
C THR A 220 2.38 24.09 14.76
N VAL A 221 2.45 22.78 15.05
CA VAL A 221 1.71 22.14 16.14
C VAL A 221 2.57 22.19 17.39
N THR A 222 1.95 22.48 18.54
CA THR A 222 2.54 22.35 19.87
C THR A 222 1.71 21.35 20.68
N ALA A 223 2.33 20.24 21.06
CA ALA A 223 1.73 19.19 21.89
C ALA A 223 2.22 19.34 23.34
N THR A 224 1.31 19.26 24.31
CA THR A 224 1.57 19.61 25.70
C THR A 224 0.88 18.63 26.66
N LEU A 225 1.65 18.11 27.62
CA LEU A 225 1.13 17.33 28.73
C LEU A 225 0.54 18.23 29.82
N ALA A 226 -0.45 17.73 30.55
CA ALA A 226 -0.98 18.43 31.74
C ALA A 226 0.09 18.73 32.82
N ALA A 227 1.22 18.03 32.80
CA ALA A 227 2.38 18.26 33.67
C ALA A 227 3.33 19.38 33.18
N GLY A 228 3.08 19.99 32.02
CA GLY A 228 3.83 21.14 31.48
C GLY A 228 4.97 20.79 30.51
N ALA A 229 5.39 19.52 30.43
CA ALA A 229 6.30 19.06 29.37
C ALA A 229 5.61 19.17 27.99
N SER A 230 6.33 19.64 26.97
CA SER A 230 5.74 19.96 25.66
C SER A 230 6.75 19.82 24.52
N CYS A 231 6.26 19.75 23.28
CA CYS A 231 7.10 19.83 22.08
C CYS A 231 6.38 20.50 20.92
N SER A 232 7.14 21.07 19.99
CA SER A 232 6.61 21.81 18.84
C SER A 232 7.23 21.33 17.53
N PHE A 233 6.44 21.24 16.47
CA PHE A 233 6.88 20.73 15.16
C PHE A 233 6.02 21.27 14.01
N THR A 234 6.63 21.54 12.87
CA THR A 234 5.93 21.99 11.67
C THR A 234 5.34 20.80 10.90
N VAL A 235 4.02 20.78 10.74
CA VAL A 235 3.26 19.76 10.02
C VAL A 235 3.73 19.65 8.57
N ASP A 236 3.96 18.43 8.10
CA ASP A 236 4.43 18.18 6.74
C ASP A 236 3.34 18.42 5.65
N THR A 237 3.73 18.30 4.38
CA THR A 237 2.82 18.50 3.24
C THR A 237 1.76 17.40 3.09
N SER A 238 1.82 16.33 3.89
CA SER A 238 0.78 15.29 3.98
C SER A 238 -0.19 15.50 5.16
N GLY A 239 0.05 16.52 5.99
CA GLY A 239 -0.77 16.82 7.17
C GLY A 239 -0.34 16.06 8.43
N VAL A 240 0.86 15.48 8.46
CA VAL A 240 1.37 14.66 9.58
C VAL A 240 2.45 15.39 10.37
N TRP A 241 2.54 15.15 11.68
CA TRP A 241 3.59 15.67 12.55
C TRP A 241 4.05 14.64 13.59
N ALA A 242 5.27 14.82 14.08
CA ALA A 242 5.85 14.05 15.18
C ALA A 242 6.87 14.89 15.96
N CYS A 243 6.83 14.89 17.29
CA CYS A 243 7.81 15.58 18.13
C CYS A 243 8.19 14.78 19.37
N LEU A 244 9.38 15.05 19.92
CA LEU A 244 9.84 14.48 21.20
C LEU A 244 9.58 15.50 22.30
N LEU A 245 8.85 15.13 23.35
CA LEU A 245 8.53 16.01 24.47
C LEU A 245 9.79 16.48 25.19
N GLU A 246 9.89 17.78 25.42
CA GLU A 246 10.94 18.41 26.21
C GLU A 246 10.43 18.73 27.62
N GLY A 247 11.32 18.60 28.61
CA GLY A 247 11.01 18.76 30.03
C GLY A 247 10.82 17.42 30.77
N ALA A 248 10.24 17.48 31.96
CA ALA A 248 10.05 16.31 32.81
C ALA A 248 8.80 15.51 32.41
N VAL A 249 8.99 14.53 31.53
CA VAL A 249 8.02 13.43 31.33
C VAL A 249 8.27 12.36 32.39
N SER A 250 7.20 11.74 32.90
CA SER A 250 7.28 10.66 33.89
C SER A 250 6.49 9.44 33.42
N SER A 251 7.06 8.25 33.58
CA SER A 251 6.42 6.99 33.22
C SER A 251 5.06 6.79 33.92
N GLY A 252 4.09 6.24 33.21
CA GLY A 252 2.68 6.14 33.61
C GLY A 252 1.72 6.82 32.64
N ALA A 253 0.41 6.64 32.85
CA ALA A 253 -0.64 7.25 32.01
C ALA A 253 -0.77 8.76 32.26
N GLN A 254 -0.61 9.56 31.19
CA GLN A 254 -0.75 11.01 31.22
C GLN A 254 -1.61 11.51 30.05
N GLN A 255 -2.37 12.59 30.29
CA GLN A 255 -3.19 13.24 29.28
C GLN A 255 -2.37 14.25 28.48
N ILE A 256 -2.43 14.16 27.15
CA ILE A 256 -1.81 15.10 26.21
C ILE A 256 -2.88 15.76 25.33
N THR A 257 -2.69 17.04 25.03
CA THR A 257 -3.43 17.78 24.00
C THR A 257 -2.44 18.41 23.02
N ALA A 258 -2.93 18.85 21.86
CA ALA A 258 -2.14 19.66 20.94
C ALA A 258 -2.97 20.83 20.38
N SER A 259 -2.32 21.98 20.16
CA SER A 259 -2.87 23.11 19.40
C SER A 259 -1.95 23.45 18.23
N GLN A 260 -2.42 24.23 17.26
CA GLN A 260 -1.61 24.62 16.11
C GLN A 260 -1.78 26.08 15.71
N GLN A 261 -0.74 26.66 15.11
CA GLN A 261 -0.70 28.02 14.59
C GLN A 261 -0.07 28.03 13.20
N THR A 262 -0.51 28.93 12.33
CA THR A 262 0.02 29.11 10.97
C THR A 262 0.11 30.59 10.60
N SER A 263 0.75 30.91 9.48
CA SER A 263 1.00 32.29 9.05
C SER A 263 -0.28 33.12 8.85
N PHE A 264 -1.41 32.48 8.55
CA PHE A 264 -2.72 33.15 8.45
C PHE A 264 -3.54 33.13 9.75
N SER A 265 -3.14 32.38 10.79
CA SER A 265 -3.80 32.42 12.10
C SER A 265 -3.07 33.29 13.11
N ALA A 266 -1.76 33.51 12.96
CA ALA A 266 -0.97 34.26 13.93
C ALA A 266 -1.50 35.71 14.11
N PRO A 267 -1.58 36.22 15.37
CA PRO A 267 -1.04 35.64 16.60
C PRO A 267 -1.95 34.59 17.27
N GLU A 268 -3.14 34.31 16.74
CA GLU A 268 -4.06 33.32 17.27
C GLU A 268 -3.64 31.86 16.94
N SER A 269 -4.11 30.93 17.79
CA SER A 269 -3.94 29.48 17.63
C SER A 269 -5.30 28.81 17.50
N SER A 270 -5.31 27.57 16.98
CA SER A 270 -6.47 26.68 17.06
C SER A 270 -6.89 26.42 18.51
N PRO A 271 -8.08 25.83 18.74
CA PRO A 271 -8.37 25.19 20.02
C PRO A 271 -7.35 24.07 20.27
N ALA A 272 -7.23 23.65 21.52
CA ALA A 272 -6.59 22.37 21.83
C ALA A 272 -7.42 21.22 21.24
N SER A 273 -6.76 20.13 20.87
CA SER A 273 -7.39 18.84 20.60
C SER A 273 -8.14 18.33 21.84
N ASP A 274 -9.05 17.39 21.63
CA ASP A 274 -9.49 16.53 22.73
C ASP A 274 -8.27 15.86 23.41
N PRO A 275 -8.29 15.68 24.74
CA PRO A 275 -7.19 15.05 25.46
C PRO A 275 -7.17 13.54 25.20
N ILE A 276 -6.00 13.02 24.82
CA ILE A 276 -5.75 11.58 24.68
C ILE A 276 -4.81 11.09 25.80
N SER A 277 -5.13 9.95 26.38
CA SER A 277 -4.31 9.31 27.40
C SER A 277 -3.20 8.47 26.74
N LEU A 278 -1.95 8.83 26.97
CA LEU A 278 -0.78 8.06 26.56
C LEU A 278 -0.07 7.53 27.81
N THR A 279 0.28 6.25 27.80
CA THR A 279 1.16 5.65 28.82
C THR A 279 2.59 5.97 28.44
N PHE A 280 3.21 6.90 29.14
CA PHE A 280 4.63 7.14 28.96
C PHE A 280 5.44 6.04 29.65
N ASP A 281 6.56 5.71 29.03
CA ASP A 281 7.59 4.85 29.58
C ASP A 281 8.90 5.42 29.05
N VAL A 282 9.60 6.15 29.91
CA VAL A 282 10.83 6.90 29.58
C VAL A 282 12.05 6.34 30.31
N ASP A 283 11.88 5.22 31.02
CA ASP A 283 12.91 4.62 31.86
C ASP A 283 13.78 3.69 31.02
N ALA A 284 14.83 4.26 30.42
CA ALA A 284 15.65 3.54 29.45
C ALA A 284 16.26 2.24 30.02
N PRO A 285 16.18 1.11 29.29
CA PRO A 285 16.60 -0.19 29.76
C PRO A 285 18.06 -0.24 30.21
N ALA A 286 18.36 -1.10 31.17
CA ALA A 286 19.74 -1.36 31.58
C ALA A 286 20.58 -1.92 30.40
N ALA A 287 21.88 -1.63 30.39
CA ALA A 287 22.77 -2.10 29.33
C ALA A 287 22.81 -3.64 29.27
N PRO A 288 22.63 -4.27 28.09
CA PRO A 288 22.69 -5.73 27.96
C PRO A 288 24.08 -6.27 28.29
N VAL A 289 24.13 -7.48 28.82
CA VAL A 289 25.38 -8.19 29.13
C VAL A 289 25.61 -9.26 28.07
N VAL A 290 26.69 -9.15 27.30
CA VAL A 290 27.14 -10.22 26.38
C VAL A 290 27.86 -11.30 27.18
N THR A 291 27.43 -12.57 27.07
CA THR A 291 28.04 -13.74 27.73
C THR A 291 28.70 -14.71 26.76
N SER A 292 28.35 -14.66 25.48
CA SER A 292 29.06 -15.33 24.38
C SER A 292 29.14 -14.36 23.20
N PRO A 293 30.28 -14.25 22.48
CA PRO A 293 31.56 -14.92 22.74
C PRO A 293 32.30 -14.36 23.96
N ALA A 294 33.33 -15.08 24.42
CA ALA A 294 34.28 -14.57 25.41
C ALA A 294 35.24 -13.53 24.79
N ALA A 295 35.95 -12.78 25.65
CA ALA A 295 37.00 -11.87 25.22
C ALA A 295 38.15 -12.59 24.50
N ASP A 296 38.68 -11.92 23.48
CA ASP A 296 39.76 -12.37 22.59
C ASP A 296 39.47 -13.71 21.86
N ALA A 297 38.19 -14.09 21.77
CA ALA A 297 37.77 -15.28 21.04
C ALA A 297 37.99 -15.14 19.52
N THR A 298 38.50 -16.21 18.89
CA THR A 298 38.55 -16.35 17.44
C THR A 298 37.26 -17.01 16.93
N LEU A 299 36.57 -16.34 16.02
CA LEU A 299 35.30 -16.79 15.42
C LEU A 299 35.45 -16.99 13.91
N THR A 300 34.73 -17.96 13.36
CA THR A 300 34.55 -18.09 11.91
C THR A 300 33.64 -17.00 11.35
N SER A 301 33.71 -16.73 10.04
CA SER A 301 32.88 -15.71 9.35
C SER A 301 31.38 -16.06 9.28
N ALA A 302 31.04 -17.34 9.46
CA ALA A 302 29.79 -17.73 10.11
C ALA A 302 30.06 -17.74 11.62
N ALA A 303 29.57 -16.73 12.34
CA ALA A 303 29.86 -16.57 13.75
C ALA A 303 29.13 -17.64 14.59
N GLY A 304 29.70 -17.97 15.76
CA GLY A 304 28.97 -18.72 16.78
C GLY A 304 27.77 -17.91 17.32
N PRO A 305 26.90 -18.53 18.14
CA PRO A 305 25.82 -17.82 18.79
C PRO A 305 26.38 -16.74 19.73
N PHE A 306 26.03 -15.49 19.44
CA PHE A 306 26.13 -14.39 20.40
C PHE A 306 25.02 -14.58 21.41
N THR A 307 25.34 -14.65 22.70
CA THR A 307 24.35 -14.83 23.76
C THR A 307 24.59 -13.85 24.89
N GLY A 308 23.56 -13.61 25.68
CA GLY A 308 23.67 -12.69 26.80
C GLY A 308 22.42 -12.60 27.66
N ARG A 309 22.41 -11.58 28.51
CA ARG A 309 21.29 -11.15 29.33
C ARG A 309 20.83 -9.75 28.94
N GLY A 310 19.57 -9.48 29.23
CA GLY A 310 18.92 -8.20 28.99
C GLY A 310 17.57 -8.14 29.69
N GLU A 311 16.78 -7.12 29.39
CA GLU A 311 15.45 -6.94 29.96
C GLU A 311 14.39 -7.68 29.15
N ASN A 312 13.49 -8.39 29.81
CA ASN A 312 12.58 -9.34 29.16
C ASN A 312 11.56 -8.63 28.25
N GLY A 313 11.53 -8.99 26.97
CA GLY A 313 10.73 -8.31 25.94
C GLY A 313 11.48 -7.25 25.14
N ALA A 314 12.61 -6.73 25.65
CA ALA A 314 13.45 -5.80 24.89
C ALA A 314 14.13 -6.50 23.69
N THR A 315 14.42 -5.76 22.62
CA THR A 315 15.18 -6.22 21.46
C THR A 315 16.63 -5.81 21.59
N VAL A 316 17.52 -6.78 21.78
CA VAL A 316 18.98 -6.59 21.77
C VAL A 316 19.49 -6.56 20.33
N THR A 317 20.38 -5.61 20.02
CA THR A 317 21.17 -5.60 18.78
C THR A 317 22.66 -5.63 19.12
N VAL A 318 23.38 -6.60 18.54
CA VAL A 318 24.83 -6.77 18.67
C VAL A 318 25.53 -6.09 17.50
N PHE A 319 26.61 -5.37 17.80
CA PHE A 319 27.46 -4.66 16.85
C PHE A 319 28.92 -5.13 16.95
N ALA A 320 29.64 -5.11 15.83
CA ALA A 320 31.09 -5.27 15.73
C ALA A 320 31.69 -3.97 15.19
N GLY A 321 32.19 -3.10 16.08
CA GLY A 321 32.47 -1.71 15.73
C GLY A 321 31.19 -1.01 15.22
N ALA A 322 31.20 -0.55 13.96
CA ALA A 322 30.06 0.11 13.32
C ALA A 322 29.08 -0.85 12.62
N TYR A 323 29.39 -2.15 12.52
CA TYR A 323 28.56 -3.12 11.79
C TYR A 323 27.54 -3.78 12.72
N SER A 324 26.24 -3.70 12.38
CA SER A 324 25.23 -4.54 13.04
C SER A 324 25.44 -6.00 12.64
N VAL A 325 25.49 -6.89 13.64
CA VAL A 325 25.88 -8.30 13.51
C VAL A 325 24.65 -9.21 13.52
N CYS A 326 23.80 -9.04 14.53
CA CYS A 326 22.51 -9.71 14.66
C CYS A 326 21.67 -9.03 15.75
N SER A 327 20.39 -9.35 15.80
CA SER A 327 19.48 -8.94 16.88
C SER A 327 18.63 -10.10 17.37
N ALA A 328 18.14 -10.00 18.60
CA ALA A 328 17.20 -10.95 19.21
C ALA A 328 16.34 -10.26 20.28
N VAL A 329 15.11 -10.74 20.45
CA VAL A 329 14.27 -10.39 21.60
C VAL A 329 14.76 -11.18 22.82
N VAL A 330 14.81 -10.52 23.97
CA VAL A 330 15.14 -11.15 25.26
C VAL A 330 13.94 -11.95 25.76
N SER A 331 14.16 -13.20 26.13
CA SER A 331 13.16 -14.08 26.75
C SER A 331 13.76 -14.79 27.98
N GLY A 332 13.02 -14.79 29.09
CA GLY A 332 13.51 -15.27 30.38
C GLY A 332 14.74 -14.50 30.91
N GLY A 333 14.87 -13.22 30.54
CA GLY A 333 16.06 -12.39 30.84
C GLY A 333 17.32 -12.78 30.05
N THR A 334 17.21 -13.64 29.03
CA THR A 334 18.33 -14.09 28.18
C THR A 334 18.05 -13.87 26.69
N TRP A 335 19.10 -13.72 25.89
CA TRP A 335 19.00 -13.57 24.43
C TRP A 335 20.06 -14.39 23.70
N SER A 336 19.79 -14.73 22.44
CA SER A 336 20.70 -15.46 21.57
C SER A 336 20.46 -15.08 20.11
N CYS A 337 21.50 -14.65 19.39
CA CYS A 337 21.44 -14.40 17.94
C CYS A 337 22.70 -14.91 17.22
N THR A 338 22.59 -15.18 15.92
CA THR A 338 23.70 -15.69 15.10
C THR A 338 24.02 -14.70 13.99
N GLY A 339 25.26 -14.21 13.96
CA GLY A 339 25.76 -13.29 12.93
C GLY A 339 26.42 -14.01 11.76
N SER A 340 26.45 -13.37 10.59
CA SER A 340 27.17 -13.89 9.41
C SER A 340 27.61 -12.75 8.48
N GLY A 341 28.61 -13.02 7.64
CA GLY A 341 29.07 -12.05 6.63
C GLY A 341 30.01 -10.95 7.14
N ILE A 342 30.49 -11.07 8.38
CA ILE A 342 31.55 -10.20 8.92
C ILE A 342 32.86 -10.52 8.22
N ALA A 343 33.61 -9.49 7.83
CA ALA A 343 34.93 -9.65 7.22
C ALA A 343 35.97 -10.15 8.24
N ASN A 344 37.05 -10.76 7.78
CA ASN A 344 38.13 -11.19 8.66
C ASN A 344 38.85 -9.96 9.26
N GLY A 345 39.02 -9.93 10.58
CA GLY A 345 39.62 -8.80 11.31
C GLY A 345 39.32 -8.85 12.81
N SER A 346 39.98 -7.98 13.58
CA SER A 346 39.68 -7.76 15.01
C SER A 346 38.64 -6.67 15.16
N TYR A 347 37.62 -6.92 15.99
CA TYR A 347 36.53 -5.98 16.26
C TYR A 347 36.23 -5.95 17.76
N ASP A 348 35.86 -4.79 18.27
CA ASP A 348 35.30 -4.67 19.61
C ASP A 348 33.76 -4.81 19.48
N LEU A 349 33.20 -5.87 20.05
CA LEU A 349 31.76 -6.12 20.12
C LEU A 349 31.10 -5.24 21.17
N ARG A 350 29.89 -4.77 20.89
CA ARG A 350 28.97 -4.17 21.87
C ARG A 350 27.53 -4.62 21.61
N ALA A 351 26.70 -4.63 22.63
CA ALA A 351 25.26 -4.78 22.50
C ALA A 351 24.53 -3.55 23.04
N VAL A 352 23.40 -3.19 22.45
CA VAL A 352 22.38 -2.27 23.01
C VAL A 352 21.04 -3.00 23.03
N GLN A 353 20.12 -2.60 23.90
CA GLN A 353 18.75 -3.13 23.87
C GLN A 353 17.73 -2.00 23.81
N GLN A 354 16.61 -2.24 23.14
CA GLN A 354 15.50 -1.30 23.02
C GLN A 354 14.22 -1.95 23.57
N ASP A 355 13.50 -1.26 24.44
CA ASP A 355 12.25 -1.75 25.05
C ASP A 355 11.04 -1.65 24.09
N ALA A 356 9.83 -1.87 24.62
CA ALA A 356 8.58 -1.81 23.87
C ALA A 356 8.06 -0.38 23.62
N ALA A 357 8.46 0.61 24.43
CA ALA A 357 8.14 2.02 24.24
C ALA A 357 9.09 2.68 23.23
N GLY A 358 10.30 2.13 23.06
CA GLY A 358 11.34 2.59 22.15
C GLY A 358 12.56 3.20 22.82
N ASN A 359 12.69 3.20 24.16
CA ASN A 359 13.90 3.72 24.80
C ASN A 359 15.08 2.77 24.55
N VAL A 360 16.29 3.32 24.39
CA VAL A 360 17.49 2.57 24.03
C VAL A 360 18.49 2.61 25.18
N SER A 361 18.98 1.44 25.58
CA SER A 361 19.96 1.31 26.66
C SER A 361 21.31 1.95 26.33
N PRO A 362 22.12 2.26 27.36
CA PRO A 362 23.56 2.37 27.18
C PRO A 362 24.13 1.09 26.54
N GLY A 363 25.25 1.23 25.83
CA GLY A 363 25.96 0.08 25.25
C GLY A 363 26.63 -0.78 26.31
N SER A 364 26.69 -2.08 26.06
CA SER A 364 27.43 -3.06 26.87
C SER A 364 28.91 -2.70 27.02
N SER A 365 29.58 -3.33 28.00
CA SER A 365 31.04 -3.46 27.98
C SER A 365 31.51 -3.98 26.62
N ALA A 366 32.63 -3.42 26.13
CA ALA A 366 33.21 -3.83 24.86
C ALA A 366 33.95 -5.17 25.00
N ILE A 367 33.70 -6.12 24.10
CA ILE A 367 34.37 -7.43 24.08
C ILE A 367 35.14 -7.58 22.76
N ARG A 368 36.46 -7.62 22.81
CA ARG A 368 37.30 -7.84 21.63
C ARG A 368 37.14 -9.27 21.12
N VAL A 369 37.02 -9.43 19.80
CA VAL A 369 37.02 -10.72 19.09
C VAL A 369 37.75 -10.62 17.77
N THR A 370 38.22 -11.75 17.24
CA THR A 370 38.82 -11.84 15.90
C THR A 370 37.99 -12.75 15.00
N PHE A 371 37.53 -12.24 13.86
CA PHE A 371 36.92 -13.06 12.81
C PHE A 371 38.01 -13.57 11.85
N GLY A 372 38.05 -14.88 11.61
CA GLY A 372 39.01 -15.50 10.71
C GLY A 372 39.11 -17.01 10.86
N ALA A 373 39.92 -17.65 10.00
CA ALA A 373 40.29 -19.04 10.19
C ALA A 373 41.39 -19.14 11.27
N ALA A 374 41.20 -20.01 12.26
CA ALA A 374 42.25 -20.31 13.23
C ALA A 374 43.46 -20.92 12.51
N THR A 375 44.61 -20.23 12.53
CA THR A 375 45.86 -20.76 11.98
C THR A 375 46.31 -21.95 12.81
N ALA A 376 46.23 -23.15 12.22
CA ALA A 376 46.79 -24.34 12.85
C ALA A 376 48.31 -24.15 13.02
N ALA A 377 48.80 -24.37 14.24
CA ALA A 377 50.24 -24.34 14.51
C ALA A 377 50.96 -25.40 13.65
N PRO A 378 52.11 -25.09 13.04
CA PRO A 378 52.80 -26.01 12.15
C PRO A 378 53.29 -27.23 12.93
N ALA A 379 52.87 -28.43 12.50
CA ALA A 379 53.39 -29.67 13.05
C ALA A 379 54.88 -29.84 12.70
N PRO A 380 55.72 -30.37 13.61
CA PRO A 380 57.15 -30.55 13.35
C PRO A 380 57.39 -31.57 12.23
N ALA A 381 58.38 -31.28 11.38
CA ALA A 381 58.71 -32.12 10.23
C ALA A 381 59.39 -33.44 10.64
N PRO A 382 59.10 -34.56 9.95
CA PRO A 382 59.70 -35.85 10.26
C PRO A 382 61.18 -35.95 9.82
N THR A 383 62.02 -36.50 10.69
CA THR A 383 63.44 -36.79 10.43
C THR A 383 63.59 -38.11 9.65
N PRO A 384 64.51 -38.23 8.66
CA PRO A 384 64.60 -39.43 7.81
C PRO A 384 65.24 -40.66 8.48
N THR A 385 64.86 -41.84 7.96
CA THR A 385 65.10 -43.18 8.50
C THR A 385 66.53 -43.73 8.34
N ALA A 386 66.96 -44.57 9.30
CA ALA A 386 67.95 -45.64 9.13
C ALA A 386 67.38 -46.97 9.68
N ALA A 387 67.88 -48.14 9.23
CA ALA A 387 67.27 -49.47 9.46
C ALA A 387 68.30 -50.63 9.37
N PRO A 388 67.98 -51.90 9.73
CA PRO A 388 66.74 -52.46 10.32
C PRO A 388 66.94 -52.84 11.81
N PRO A 389 66.99 -54.09 12.38
CA PRO A 389 66.83 -55.47 11.87
C PRO A 389 65.77 -56.40 12.58
N VAL A 390 65.31 -57.42 11.84
CA VAL A 390 65.02 -58.84 12.23
C VAL A 390 64.26 -59.17 13.56
N VAL A 391 62.96 -59.52 13.44
CA VAL A 391 62.25 -60.81 13.77
C VAL A 391 62.54 -61.52 15.14
N PRO A 392 61.56 -62.14 15.87
CA PRO A 392 60.18 -62.56 15.53
C PRO A 392 59.04 -62.13 16.51
N ALA A 393 57.81 -62.60 16.23
CA ALA A 393 56.63 -62.67 17.13
C ALA A 393 56.71 -63.93 18.06
N PRO A 394 55.72 -64.35 18.94
CA PRO A 394 54.25 -64.19 18.80
C PRO A 394 53.34 -64.19 20.09
N THR A 395 52.01 -64.23 19.86
CA THR A 395 50.97 -64.98 20.63
C THR A 395 50.29 -64.40 21.89
N ALA A 396 48.98 -64.71 21.99
CA ALA A 396 47.99 -64.57 23.09
C ALA A 396 47.56 -63.12 23.45
N THR A 397 46.28 -62.70 23.42
CA THR A 397 44.93 -63.33 23.39
C THR A 397 44.35 -63.78 24.73
N ALA A 398 43.48 -62.94 25.33
CA ALA A 398 42.31 -63.35 26.11
C ALA A 398 41.24 -62.23 26.21
N LEU A 399 39.98 -62.59 25.88
CA LEU A 399 38.66 -62.27 26.47
C LEU A 399 38.45 -60.97 27.33
N ALA A 400 37.27 -60.31 27.35
CA ALA A 400 36.01 -60.56 26.63
C ALA A 400 35.06 -59.31 26.55
N THR A 401 34.23 -59.34 25.51
CA THR A 401 32.83 -58.87 25.34
C THR A 401 31.92 -58.77 26.59
N PRO A 402 30.76 -58.06 26.56
CA PRO A 402 30.40 -56.84 25.78
C PRO A 402 29.30 -55.90 26.42
N THR A 403 28.86 -54.88 25.67
CA THR A 403 27.47 -54.33 25.56
C THR A 403 26.74 -53.63 26.75
N ALA A 404 26.41 -52.35 26.50
CA ALA A 404 25.23 -51.55 26.91
C ALA A 404 24.99 -51.03 28.36
N THR A 405 24.95 -49.69 28.42
CA THR A 405 23.92 -48.79 29.01
C THR A 405 22.50 -49.34 29.27
N PRO A 406 21.61 -48.63 30.03
CA PRO A 406 21.69 -47.27 30.60
C PRO A 406 21.26 -47.13 32.09
N GLY A 407 21.14 -45.90 32.61
CA GLY A 407 20.41 -45.62 33.87
C GLY A 407 20.38 -44.13 34.26
N SER A 408 19.18 -43.58 34.54
CA SER A 408 18.98 -42.20 35.02
C SER A 408 18.89 -42.13 36.55
N GLY A 409 19.23 -40.97 37.14
CA GLY A 409 18.99 -40.67 38.56
C GLY A 409 18.30 -39.31 38.72
N SER A 410 17.15 -39.29 39.41
CA SER A 410 16.40 -38.08 39.76
C SER A 410 16.80 -37.57 41.16
N PRO A 411 16.81 -36.26 41.43
CA PRO A 411 17.06 -35.73 42.77
C PRO A 411 15.89 -35.95 43.73
N SER A 412 16.14 -35.69 45.03
CA SER A 412 15.14 -35.60 46.10
C SER A 412 15.52 -34.50 47.12
N PRO A 413 14.57 -33.99 47.93
CA PRO A 413 14.57 -32.58 48.34
C PRO A 413 14.83 -32.33 49.83
N LEU A 414 14.83 -31.04 50.22
CA LEU A 414 14.85 -30.54 51.60
C LEU A 414 14.26 -29.10 51.63
N PRO A 415 13.79 -28.60 52.79
CA PRO A 415 12.59 -29.01 53.53
C PRO A 415 11.45 -27.94 53.42
N ALA A 416 10.37 -28.08 54.19
CA ALA A 416 9.16 -27.25 54.08
C ALA A 416 8.67 -26.65 55.42
N ALA A 417 7.54 -25.92 55.36
CA ALA A 417 6.72 -25.32 56.43
C ALA A 417 7.07 -23.87 56.86
N PRO A 418 6.08 -23.07 57.34
CA PRO A 418 4.66 -23.40 57.56
C PRO A 418 3.69 -22.78 56.52
N ASP A 419 2.43 -23.22 56.58
CA ASP A 419 1.30 -22.64 55.84
C ASP A 419 0.78 -21.36 56.50
N ASP A 420 0.35 -20.40 55.67
CA ASP A 420 -0.68 -19.41 55.98
C ASP A 420 -1.59 -19.29 54.75
N GLY A 421 -2.91 -19.29 54.96
CA GLY A 421 -3.88 -19.48 53.88
C GLY A 421 -4.68 -18.24 53.54
N ASP A 422 -4.60 -17.78 52.28
CA ASP A 422 -5.79 -17.44 51.50
C ASP A 422 -5.48 -17.43 50.00
N ALA A 423 -6.12 -18.33 49.24
CA ALA A 423 -5.79 -18.57 47.84
C ALA A 423 -6.51 -17.61 46.88
N ALA A 424 -6.18 -16.32 46.96
CA ALA A 424 -6.43 -15.41 45.84
C ALA A 424 -5.60 -15.89 44.64
N ALA A 425 -6.26 -16.18 43.50
CA ALA A 425 -5.55 -16.58 42.29
C ALA A 425 -4.60 -15.45 41.85
N PRO A 426 -3.34 -15.75 41.48
CA PRO A 426 -2.43 -14.72 41.00
C PRO A 426 -2.99 -14.08 39.73
N PRO A 427 -2.86 -12.75 39.54
CA PRO A 427 -3.29 -12.10 38.31
C PRO A 427 -2.56 -12.71 37.11
N GLU A 428 -3.31 -12.99 36.05
CA GLU A 428 -2.78 -13.54 34.81
C GLU A 428 -1.73 -12.58 34.22
N LEU A 429 -0.61 -13.13 33.74
CA LEU A 429 0.54 -12.34 33.25
C LEU A 429 0.20 -11.67 31.91
N THR A 430 -0.48 -10.52 31.99
CA THR A 430 -0.72 -9.61 30.86
C THR A 430 0.58 -8.96 30.40
N VAL A 431 1.28 -9.63 29.49
CA VAL A 431 2.47 -9.10 28.80
C VAL A 431 2.10 -7.79 28.08
N PRO A 432 2.69 -6.64 28.43
CA PRO A 432 2.43 -5.38 27.73
C PRO A 432 3.21 -5.34 26.41
N GLY A 433 2.50 -5.43 25.29
CA GLY A 433 3.06 -5.44 23.94
C GLY A 433 3.13 -6.83 23.31
N GLY A 434 2.68 -6.96 22.06
CA GLY A 434 2.48 -8.27 21.42
C GLY A 434 1.10 -8.86 21.70
N GLY A 435 0.06 -8.03 21.72
CA GLY A 435 -1.32 -8.49 21.79
C GLY A 435 -1.75 -9.21 20.51
N TRP A 436 -2.82 -10.00 20.62
CA TRP A 436 -3.48 -10.59 19.45
C TRP A 436 -4.14 -9.54 18.56
N ASN A 437 -4.48 -8.37 19.10
CA ASN A 437 -5.17 -7.29 18.40
C ASN A 437 -4.22 -6.29 17.75
N ASP A 438 -2.91 -6.36 18.00
CA ASP A 438 -1.95 -5.36 17.53
C ASP A 438 -2.03 -5.20 15.99
N PRO A 439 -1.96 -3.96 15.47
CA PRO A 439 -2.01 -3.69 14.06
C PRO A 439 -0.74 -4.19 13.36
N THR A 440 -0.92 -4.84 12.22
CA THR A 440 0.16 -5.22 11.32
C THR A 440 0.21 -4.28 10.12
N GLN A 441 1.28 -4.36 9.33
CA GLN A 441 1.39 -3.66 8.04
C GLN A 441 0.20 -3.91 7.08
N PHE A 442 -0.63 -4.94 7.31
CA PHE A 442 -1.81 -5.26 6.51
C PHE A 442 -3.14 -4.78 7.11
N SER A 443 -3.18 -4.30 8.36
CA SER A 443 -4.44 -3.82 8.98
C SER A 443 -4.93 -2.51 8.34
N THR A 444 -4.00 -1.65 7.89
CA THR A 444 -4.28 -0.34 7.26
C THR A 444 -3.65 -0.19 5.86
N ALA A 445 -3.19 -1.29 5.24
CA ALA A 445 -2.46 -1.28 3.97
C ALA A 445 -3.20 -0.63 2.79
N VAL A 446 -4.53 -0.63 2.80
CA VAL A 446 -5.37 -0.17 1.70
C VAL A 446 -6.19 1.01 2.17
N ILE A 447 -5.85 2.20 1.66
CA ILE A 447 -6.65 3.41 1.82
C ILE A 447 -7.63 3.48 0.64
N PRO A 448 -8.96 3.41 0.85
CA PRO A 448 -9.91 3.52 -0.24
C PRO A 448 -9.91 4.95 -0.83
N PRO A 449 -9.84 5.12 -2.17
CA PRO A 449 -9.57 6.43 -2.77
C PRO A 449 -10.66 7.49 -2.52
N TRP A 450 -11.86 7.09 -2.10
CA TRP A 450 -12.95 8.00 -1.71
C TRP A 450 -12.84 8.55 -0.28
N THR A 451 -11.91 8.05 0.53
CA THR A 451 -11.65 8.54 1.90
C THR A 451 -10.67 9.72 1.94
N VAL A 452 -10.15 10.14 0.78
CA VAL A 452 -9.12 11.18 0.65
C VAL A 452 -9.65 12.34 -0.20
N ALA A 453 -9.78 13.52 0.40
CA ALA A 453 -10.44 14.69 -0.21
C ALA A 453 -9.80 15.17 -1.54
N GLN A 454 -8.50 14.93 -1.74
CA GLN A 454 -7.78 15.28 -2.97
C GLN A 454 -6.94 14.09 -3.49
N PHE A 455 -7.62 13.05 -3.98
CA PHE A 455 -6.93 11.86 -4.48
C PHE A 455 -6.18 12.13 -5.81
N PRO A 456 -4.88 11.77 -5.95
CA PRO A 456 -4.04 12.12 -7.11
C PRO A 456 -4.29 11.22 -8.36
N TRP A 457 -5.53 11.19 -8.84
CA TRP A 457 -5.97 10.34 -9.96
C TRP A 457 -5.17 10.56 -11.25
N LEU A 458 -4.79 11.81 -11.55
CA LEU A 458 -3.98 12.17 -12.72
C LEU A 458 -2.58 11.52 -12.64
N GLN A 459 -1.99 11.45 -11.46
CA GLN A 459 -0.67 10.85 -11.24
C GLN A 459 -0.73 9.33 -11.45
N ALA A 460 -1.77 8.66 -10.93
CA ALA A 460 -2.02 7.24 -11.16
C ALA A 460 -2.28 6.93 -12.65
N ALA A 461 -2.98 7.82 -13.37
CA ALA A 461 -3.19 7.70 -14.81
C ALA A 461 -1.88 7.85 -15.62
N MET A 462 -1.01 8.80 -15.25
CA MET A 462 0.30 8.99 -15.88
C MET A 462 1.25 7.82 -15.61
N LEU A 463 1.24 7.26 -14.39
CA LEU A 463 1.98 6.02 -14.08
C LEU A 463 1.44 4.81 -14.84
N THR A 464 0.12 4.71 -15.02
CA THR A 464 -0.51 3.67 -15.85
C THR A 464 -0.03 3.76 -17.29
N LEU A 465 -0.04 4.95 -17.87
CA LEU A 465 0.45 5.21 -19.23
C LEU A 465 1.95 4.92 -19.36
N GLY A 466 2.76 5.36 -18.39
CA GLY A 466 4.21 5.09 -18.33
C GLY A 466 4.52 3.60 -18.25
N ALA A 467 3.86 2.86 -17.37
CA ALA A 467 4.04 1.41 -17.24
C ALA A 467 3.62 0.66 -18.52
N LEU A 468 2.54 1.09 -19.18
CA LEU A 468 2.10 0.50 -20.44
C LEU A 468 3.12 0.74 -21.57
N LEU A 469 3.63 1.96 -21.71
CA LEU A 469 4.58 2.34 -22.76
C LEU A 469 6.01 1.83 -22.53
N LEU A 470 6.51 1.83 -21.29
CA LEU A 470 7.90 1.47 -20.97
C LEU A 470 8.09 0.01 -20.55
N LEU A 471 7.08 -0.62 -19.93
CA LEU A 471 7.21 -1.99 -19.42
C LEU A 471 6.35 -2.99 -20.21
N VAL A 472 5.03 -2.79 -20.28
CA VAL A 472 4.12 -3.82 -20.81
C VAL A 472 4.24 -4.01 -22.33
N ILE A 473 4.28 -2.92 -23.10
CA ILE A 473 4.47 -2.99 -24.56
C ILE A 473 5.89 -3.48 -24.91
N PRO A 474 6.98 -2.94 -24.34
CA PRO A 474 8.33 -3.41 -24.69
C PRO A 474 8.61 -4.84 -24.25
N ALA A 475 8.12 -5.29 -23.09
CA ALA A 475 8.22 -6.69 -22.69
C ALA A 475 7.50 -7.64 -23.67
N ARG A 476 6.37 -7.21 -24.25
CA ARG A 476 5.69 -7.97 -25.33
C ARG A 476 6.54 -8.03 -26.60
N LEU A 477 7.18 -6.92 -26.98
CA LEU A 477 8.07 -6.87 -28.15
C LEU A 477 9.27 -7.81 -27.95
N LEU A 478 9.94 -7.74 -26.80
CA LEU A 478 11.09 -8.57 -26.43
C LEU A 478 10.73 -10.07 -26.32
N ALA A 479 9.62 -10.41 -25.68
CA ALA A 479 9.13 -11.80 -25.67
C ALA A 479 8.83 -12.31 -27.10
N GLY A 480 8.31 -11.42 -27.96
CA GLY A 480 8.06 -11.68 -29.37
C GLY A 480 9.32 -11.73 -30.25
N THR A 481 10.46 -11.18 -29.83
CA THR A 481 11.73 -11.32 -30.57
C THR A 481 12.47 -12.59 -30.19
N ILE A 482 12.62 -12.84 -28.89
CA ILE A 482 13.36 -14.01 -28.37
C ILE A 482 12.70 -15.32 -28.83
N THR A 483 11.36 -15.38 -28.86
CA THR A 483 10.65 -16.55 -29.40
C THR A 483 10.86 -16.76 -30.90
N ARG A 484 10.99 -15.69 -31.69
CA ARG A 484 11.33 -15.78 -33.13
C ARG A 484 12.82 -16.07 -33.37
N ALA A 485 13.71 -15.57 -32.51
CA ALA A 485 15.16 -15.76 -32.63
C ALA A 485 15.61 -17.19 -32.27
N ARG A 486 14.74 -17.96 -31.61
CA ARG A 486 14.97 -19.33 -31.16
C ARG A 486 14.10 -20.35 -31.88
N ASP A 487 13.42 -19.98 -32.96
CA ASP A 487 12.45 -20.83 -33.69
C ASP A 487 11.42 -21.51 -32.76
N GLY A 488 10.91 -20.75 -31.79
CA GLY A 488 9.97 -21.24 -30.77
C GLY A 488 10.59 -22.08 -29.63
N ARG A 489 11.88 -22.42 -29.68
CA ARG A 489 12.57 -23.20 -28.63
C ARG A 489 12.58 -22.43 -27.31
N PRO A 490 12.27 -23.08 -26.16
CA PRO A 490 12.13 -22.41 -24.87
C PRO A 490 13.43 -21.72 -24.44
N LEU A 491 13.29 -20.61 -23.69
CA LEU A 491 14.41 -19.73 -23.30
C LEU A 491 15.39 -20.44 -22.35
N PHE A 492 14.83 -21.09 -21.33
CA PHE A 492 15.53 -22.03 -20.46
C PHE A 492 15.14 -23.46 -20.88
N ARG A 493 16.12 -24.34 -21.09
CA ARG A 493 15.89 -25.78 -20.87
C ARG A 493 15.76 -25.96 -19.35
N GLY A 494 14.89 -26.86 -18.89
CA GLY A 494 14.69 -27.08 -17.45
C GLY A 494 16.03 -27.42 -16.78
N HIS A 495 16.47 -26.58 -15.83
CA HIS A 495 17.78 -26.76 -15.21
C HIS A 495 17.81 -28.04 -14.39
N GLN A 496 18.79 -28.90 -14.67
CA GLN A 496 19.11 -30.06 -13.85
C GLN A 496 19.80 -29.58 -12.58
N LEU A 497 19.00 -29.16 -11.57
CA LEU A 497 19.49 -28.62 -10.30
C LEU A 497 20.32 -29.61 -9.46
N ALA A 498 20.39 -30.88 -9.86
CA ALA A 498 21.50 -31.76 -9.57
C ALA A 498 21.89 -32.54 -10.84
N GLY A 499 23.18 -32.84 -11.01
CA GLY A 499 23.74 -33.65 -12.10
C GLY A 499 23.34 -35.14 -12.08
N ARG A 500 22.20 -35.49 -11.48
CA ARG A 500 21.60 -36.83 -11.44
C ARG A 500 20.15 -36.85 -11.92
N ASN A 501 19.63 -35.75 -12.47
CA ASN A 501 18.32 -35.72 -13.13
C ASN A 501 18.40 -36.46 -14.47
N ARG A 502 18.46 -37.79 -14.42
CA ARG A 502 18.36 -38.70 -15.58
C ARG A 502 17.00 -38.50 -16.29
N ALA A 503 16.88 -39.02 -17.51
CA ALA A 503 15.61 -38.99 -18.21
C ALA A 503 14.55 -39.77 -17.40
N GLY A 504 13.29 -39.31 -17.42
CA GLY A 504 12.19 -39.98 -16.70
C GLY A 504 11.87 -41.40 -17.18
N GLU A 505 12.51 -41.83 -18.27
CA GLU A 505 12.40 -43.16 -18.88
C GLU A 505 13.18 -44.24 -18.09
N GLU A 506 14.09 -43.87 -17.19
CA GLU A 506 14.82 -44.82 -16.32
C GLU A 506 14.04 -45.24 -15.05
N PHE A 507 12.85 -44.69 -14.81
CA PHE A 507 11.98 -45.06 -13.69
C PHE A 507 10.69 -45.72 -14.19
N GLU A 508 10.72 -47.03 -14.47
CA GLU A 508 9.51 -47.80 -14.84
C GLU A 508 8.39 -47.64 -13.82
N VAL A 509 8.74 -47.57 -12.53
CA VAL A 509 7.86 -47.07 -11.46
C VAL A 509 8.66 -46.14 -10.55
N ALA A 510 8.49 -44.83 -10.72
CA ALA A 510 8.84 -43.89 -9.67
C ALA A 510 7.89 -44.12 -8.47
N PRO A 511 8.38 -44.14 -7.20
CA PRO A 511 7.52 -44.32 -6.05
C PRO A 511 6.56 -43.14 -5.92
N THR A 512 5.31 -43.34 -6.34
CA THR A 512 4.28 -42.31 -6.26
C THR A 512 3.86 -42.13 -4.81
N LEU A 513 4.55 -41.21 -4.11
CA LEU A 513 4.04 -40.60 -2.90
C LEU A 513 2.70 -39.94 -3.26
N GLN A 514 1.59 -40.64 -3.01
CA GLN A 514 0.23 -40.14 -3.22
C GLN A 514 -0.14 -39.15 -2.12
N VAL A 515 0.61 -38.04 -2.07
CA VAL A 515 0.30 -36.89 -1.24
C VAL A 515 -1.10 -36.44 -1.62
N ASN A 516 -2.03 -36.54 -0.67
CA ASN A 516 -3.42 -36.14 -0.85
C ASN A 516 -3.45 -34.73 -1.47
N ARG A 517 -4.17 -34.58 -2.59
CA ARG A 517 -4.30 -33.30 -3.32
C ARG A 517 -4.68 -32.11 -2.42
N TRP A 518 -5.43 -32.36 -1.35
CA TRP A 518 -5.78 -31.34 -0.35
C TRP A 518 -4.60 -30.95 0.55
N VAL A 519 -3.76 -31.90 0.95
CA VAL A 519 -2.51 -31.64 1.71
C VAL A 519 -1.50 -30.90 0.83
N ALA A 520 -1.34 -31.31 -0.43
CA ALA A 520 -0.50 -30.61 -1.40
C ALA A 520 -0.99 -29.16 -1.63
N TYR A 521 -2.30 -28.95 -1.81
CA TYR A 521 -2.87 -27.62 -1.95
C TYR A 521 -2.67 -26.77 -0.68
N GLY A 522 -3.03 -27.30 0.49
CA GLY A 522 -2.86 -26.62 1.78
C GLY A 522 -1.41 -26.23 2.05
N GLY A 523 -0.45 -27.12 1.80
CA GLY A 523 0.98 -26.83 1.88
C GLY A 523 1.41 -25.68 0.96
N THR A 524 0.90 -25.63 -0.29
CA THR A 524 1.19 -24.50 -1.19
C THR A 524 0.51 -23.19 -0.78
N VAL A 525 -0.66 -23.23 -0.14
CA VAL A 525 -1.32 -22.03 0.42
C VAL A 525 -0.52 -21.49 1.61
N VAL A 526 -0.12 -22.34 2.55
CA VAL A 526 0.68 -21.95 3.71
C VAL A 526 2.06 -21.42 3.28
N ALA A 527 2.74 -22.10 2.36
CA ALA A 527 4.03 -21.61 1.83
C ALA A 527 3.90 -20.24 1.15
N ALA A 528 2.81 -20.02 0.39
CA ALA A 528 2.53 -18.71 -0.21
C ALA A 528 2.19 -17.64 0.84
N ALA A 529 1.44 -18.00 1.89
CA ALA A 529 1.13 -17.08 2.98
C ALA A 529 2.39 -16.65 3.76
N VAL A 530 3.33 -17.57 4.00
CA VAL A 530 4.64 -17.25 4.59
C VAL A 530 5.44 -16.31 3.69
N PHE A 531 5.46 -16.54 2.36
CA PHE A 531 6.09 -15.58 1.44
C PHE A 531 5.43 -14.19 1.49
N VAL A 532 4.09 -14.12 1.58
CA VAL A 532 3.37 -12.84 1.70
C VAL A 532 3.68 -12.14 3.03
N LEU A 533 3.77 -12.84 4.17
CA LEU A 533 4.22 -12.24 5.43
C LEU A 533 5.62 -11.63 5.31
N LEU A 534 6.53 -12.32 4.60
CA LEU A 534 7.90 -11.88 4.35
C LEU A 534 8.01 -10.69 3.37
N SER A 535 6.91 -10.13 2.86
CA SER A 535 6.92 -8.92 2.04
C SER A 535 7.26 -7.63 2.81
N GLY A 536 7.36 -7.70 4.14
CA GLY A 536 7.83 -6.62 5.00
C GLY A 536 8.50 -7.15 6.27
N PRO A 537 8.64 -6.32 7.31
CA PRO A 537 9.15 -6.77 8.61
C PRO A 537 8.16 -7.73 9.29
N VAL A 538 8.70 -8.71 10.00
CA VAL A 538 7.96 -9.69 10.80
C VAL A 538 8.58 -9.71 12.19
N SER A 539 7.79 -9.39 13.22
CA SER A 539 8.16 -9.57 14.63
C SER A 539 7.54 -10.84 15.20
N ALA A 540 8.04 -11.31 16.34
CA ALA A 540 7.60 -12.54 16.99
C ALA A 540 6.31 -12.35 17.83
N THR A 541 5.35 -11.55 17.37
CA THR A 541 4.10 -11.26 18.09
C THR A 541 2.89 -12.08 17.60
N PRO A 542 1.94 -12.43 18.48
CA PRO A 542 0.67 -13.09 18.13
C PRO A 542 -0.12 -12.45 16.97
N ALA A 543 -0.05 -11.13 16.80
CA ALA A 543 -0.65 -10.44 15.64
C ALA A 543 -0.16 -10.99 14.28
N TYR A 544 1.09 -11.48 14.17
CA TYR A 544 1.56 -12.11 12.93
C TYR A 544 0.99 -13.53 12.72
N LEU A 545 0.51 -14.22 13.77
CA LEU A 545 -0.27 -15.45 13.61
C LEU A 545 -1.71 -15.15 13.15
N ARG A 546 -2.32 -14.07 13.67
CA ARG A 546 -3.61 -13.53 13.18
C ARG A 546 -3.51 -13.13 11.71
N LEU A 547 -2.43 -12.45 11.32
CA LEU A 547 -2.12 -12.12 9.93
C LEU A 547 -1.86 -13.36 9.06
N LEU A 548 -1.13 -14.36 9.55
CA LEU A 548 -0.91 -15.60 8.79
C LEU A 548 -2.25 -16.30 8.48
N LEU A 549 -3.17 -16.33 9.44
CA LEU A 549 -4.54 -16.80 9.22
C LEU A 549 -5.28 -15.92 8.20
N ALA A 550 -5.20 -14.59 8.33
CA ALA A 550 -5.82 -13.64 7.41
C ALA A 550 -5.37 -13.86 5.96
N VAL A 551 -4.06 -14.01 5.75
CA VAL A 551 -3.44 -14.23 4.45
C VAL A 551 -3.78 -15.61 3.89
N VAL A 552 -3.81 -16.67 4.72
CA VAL A 552 -4.28 -18.00 4.29
C VAL A 552 -5.73 -17.94 3.80
N LEU A 553 -6.63 -17.29 4.55
CA LEU A 553 -8.03 -17.10 4.16
C LEU A 553 -8.15 -16.29 2.85
N ALA A 554 -7.43 -15.18 2.74
CA ALA A 554 -7.42 -14.35 1.54
C ALA A 554 -6.91 -15.12 0.29
N LEU A 555 -5.83 -15.89 0.43
CA LEU A 555 -5.30 -16.72 -0.66
C LEU A 555 -6.27 -17.84 -1.05
N VAL A 556 -7.02 -18.43 -0.10
CA VAL A 556 -8.09 -19.38 -0.40
C VAL A 556 -9.21 -18.71 -1.20
N VAL A 557 -9.69 -17.53 -0.82
CA VAL A 557 -10.73 -16.78 -1.56
C VAL A 557 -10.26 -16.42 -2.97
N VAL A 558 -9.06 -15.84 -3.11
CA VAL A 558 -8.48 -15.44 -4.41
C VAL A 558 -8.34 -16.64 -5.36
N ASN A 559 -7.86 -17.78 -4.88
CA ASN A 559 -7.73 -18.99 -5.71
C ASN A 559 -9.07 -19.68 -5.97
N ALA A 560 -10.02 -19.64 -5.03
CA ALA A 560 -11.38 -20.16 -5.22
C ALA A 560 -12.10 -19.38 -6.34
N VAL A 561 -12.10 -18.04 -6.31
CA VAL A 561 -12.69 -17.22 -7.38
C VAL A 561 -11.99 -17.46 -8.72
N ALA A 562 -10.65 -17.45 -8.75
CA ALA A 562 -9.87 -17.66 -9.96
C ALA A 562 -9.97 -19.09 -10.56
N ALA A 563 -10.48 -20.06 -9.80
CA ALA A 563 -10.75 -21.42 -10.24
C ALA A 563 -12.23 -21.63 -10.61
N LEU A 564 -13.16 -21.24 -9.74
CA LEU A 564 -14.58 -21.55 -9.86
C LEU A 564 -15.28 -20.70 -10.92
N VAL A 565 -15.00 -19.39 -11.02
CA VAL A 565 -15.67 -18.53 -12.00
C VAL A 565 -15.33 -18.92 -13.44
N PRO A 566 -14.05 -19.18 -13.82
CA PRO A 566 -13.72 -19.69 -15.15
C PRO A 566 -14.24 -21.10 -15.42
N ARG A 567 -14.34 -21.97 -14.40
CA ARG A 567 -14.95 -23.31 -14.53
C ARG A 567 -16.45 -23.22 -14.83
N TRP A 568 -17.19 -22.42 -14.05
CA TRP A 568 -18.62 -22.18 -14.21
C TRP A 568 -18.92 -21.54 -15.57
N TRP A 569 -18.12 -20.57 -16.01
CA TRP A 569 -18.24 -20.00 -17.35
C TRP A 569 -17.91 -21.02 -18.45
N GLY A 570 -16.86 -21.82 -18.25
CA GLY A 570 -16.44 -22.88 -19.17
C GLY A 570 -17.54 -23.91 -19.44
N SER A 571 -18.16 -24.43 -18.40
CA SER A 571 -19.27 -25.37 -18.54
C SER A 571 -20.56 -24.69 -19.03
N ARG A 572 -21.00 -23.61 -18.38
CA ARG A 572 -22.34 -23.03 -18.61
C ARG A 572 -22.44 -22.18 -19.89
N ALA A 573 -21.38 -21.46 -20.28
CA ALA A 573 -21.41 -20.54 -21.42
C ALA A 573 -20.59 -21.00 -22.64
N LEU A 574 -19.60 -21.87 -22.44
CA LEU A 574 -18.71 -22.36 -23.51
C LEU A 574 -18.82 -23.87 -23.79
N HIS A 575 -19.51 -24.62 -22.92
CA HIS A 575 -19.69 -26.08 -22.97
C HIS A 575 -18.39 -26.87 -23.20
N ILE A 576 -17.34 -26.48 -22.46
CA ILE A 576 -16.01 -27.11 -22.47
C ILE A 576 -15.60 -27.52 -21.06
N GLU A 577 -14.92 -28.66 -20.95
CA GLU A 577 -14.32 -29.09 -19.70
C GLU A 577 -13.13 -28.19 -19.34
N VAL A 578 -13.19 -27.64 -18.12
CA VAL A 578 -12.18 -26.73 -17.58
C VAL A 578 -11.64 -27.31 -16.29
N THR A 579 -10.37 -27.67 -16.30
CA THR A 579 -9.67 -28.16 -15.12
C THR A 579 -8.84 -27.03 -14.49
N THR A 580 -8.38 -27.23 -13.26
CA THR A 580 -7.36 -26.37 -12.67
C THR A 580 -6.25 -27.23 -12.09
N THR A 581 -5.01 -26.80 -12.30
CA THR A 581 -3.81 -27.45 -11.78
C THR A 581 -3.01 -26.46 -10.95
N ILE A 582 -2.32 -26.94 -9.91
CA ILE A 582 -1.34 -26.14 -9.17
C ILE A 582 -0.10 -25.99 -10.05
N LEU A 583 0.46 -24.77 -10.15
CA LEU A 583 1.66 -24.52 -10.95
C LEU A 583 2.78 -24.02 -10.03
N PRO A 584 3.84 -24.82 -9.75
CA PRO A 584 4.93 -24.41 -8.87
C PRO A 584 5.62 -23.09 -9.28
N ARG A 585 5.64 -22.77 -10.58
CA ARG A 585 6.12 -21.47 -11.08
C ARG A 585 5.37 -20.26 -10.49
N TYR A 586 4.13 -20.43 -10.06
CA TYR A 586 3.34 -19.34 -9.48
C TYR A 586 3.73 -19.09 -8.02
N LEU A 587 4.03 -20.12 -7.23
CA LEU A 587 4.63 -19.96 -5.90
C LEU A 587 5.97 -19.19 -5.97
N ALA A 588 6.77 -19.44 -7.01
CA ALA A 588 7.98 -18.65 -7.28
C ALA A 588 7.67 -17.18 -7.65
N VAL A 589 6.54 -16.89 -8.32
CA VAL A 589 6.09 -15.51 -8.53
C VAL A 589 5.61 -14.87 -7.22
N VAL A 590 4.87 -15.58 -6.35
CA VAL A 590 4.54 -15.08 -4.99
C VAL A 590 5.80 -14.62 -4.28
N ALA A 591 6.79 -15.52 -4.16
CA ALA A 591 8.07 -15.26 -3.51
C ALA A 591 8.82 -14.06 -4.12
N VAL A 592 8.93 -13.99 -5.46
CA VAL A 592 9.59 -12.86 -6.14
C VAL A 592 8.84 -11.55 -5.92
N THR A 593 7.51 -11.53 -5.95
CA THR A 593 6.72 -10.30 -5.73
C THR A 593 6.78 -9.81 -4.29
N ALA A 594 6.78 -10.73 -3.31
CA ALA A 594 6.96 -10.39 -1.90
C ALA A 594 8.39 -9.89 -1.61
N LEU A 595 9.42 -10.59 -2.10
CA LEU A 595 10.82 -10.18 -1.94
C LEU A 595 11.11 -8.85 -2.65
N ALA A 596 10.54 -8.61 -3.84
CA ALA A 596 10.61 -7.31 -4.49
C ALA A 596 9.87 -6.22 -3.69
N SER A 597 8.71 -6.54 -3.11
CA SER A 597 7.98 -5.60 -2.25
C SER A 597 8.81 -5.18 -1.04
N ARG A 598 9.50 -6.12 -0.41
CA ARG A 598 10.42 -5.84 0.70
C ARG A 598 11.66 -5.05 0.25
N LEU A 599 12.24 -5.39 -0.91
CA LEU A 599 13.46 -4.75 -1.43
C LEU A 599 13.23 -3.30 -1.91
N PHE A 600 12.03 -2.98 -2.36
CA PHE A 600 11.62 -1.63 -2.78
C PHE A 600 10.70 -0.93 -1.75
N GLU A 601 10.61 -1.47 -0.53
CA GLU A 601 9.84 -0.93 0.60
C GLU A 601 8.38 -0.54 0.24
N LEU A 602 7.73 -1.37 -0.58
CA LEU A 602 6.37 -1.14 -1.08
C LEU A 602 5.34 -1.25 0.06
N GLN A 603 4.68 -0.15 0.39
CA GLN A 603 3.59 -0.08 1.36
C GLN A 603 2.38 0.63 0.72
N PRO A 604 1.33 -0.09 0.27
CA PRO A 604 1.14 -1.54 0.36
C PRO A 604 2.10 -2.38 -0.49
N ALA A 605 2.31 -3.62 -0.05
CA ALA A 605 3.09 -4.61 -0.79
C ALA A 605 2.39 -5.04 -2.09
N LEU A 606 3.18 -5.21 -3.16
CA LEU A 606 2.70 -5.75 -4.45
C LEU A 606 2.60 -7.28 -4.35
N LEU A 607 1.39 -7.79 -4.12
CA LEU A 607 1.17 -9.23 -3.94
C LEU A 607 0.71 -9.94 -5.22
N PHE A 608 1.29 -11.10 -5.48
CA PHE A 608 0.71 -12.11 -6.36
C PHE A 608 0.09 -13.23 -5.53
N GLY A 609 -1.21 -13.46 -5.67
CA GLY A 609 -1.98 -14.40 -4.83
C GLY A 609 -2.36 -15.73 -5.49
N LEU A 610 -2.01 -15.93 -6.77
CA LEU A 610 -2.41 -17.12 -7.51
C LEU A 610 -1.42 -18.29 -7.31
N LEU A 611 -1.97 -19.49 -7.15
CA LEU A 611 -1.21 -20.74 -6.98
C LEU A 611 -1.54 -21.75 -8.09
N GLY A 612 -2.80 -21.76 -8.55
CA GLY A 612 -3.26 -22.59 -9.66
C GLY A 612 -3.36 -21.87 -11.00
N SER A 613 -3.49 -22.62 -12.09
CA SER A 613 -3.95 -22.13 -13.39
C SER A 613 -5.20 -22.87 -13.83
N VAL A 614 -6.05 -22.15 -14.54
CA VAL A 614 -7.06 -22.74 -15.42
C VAL A 614 -6.36 -23.44 -16.59
N VAL A 615 -6.79 -24.66 -16.91
CA VAL A 615 -6.32 -25.48 -18.03
C VAL A 615 -7.55 -26.02 -18.77
N VAL A 616 -7.40 -26.22 -20.08
CA VAL A 616 -8.46 -26.75 -20.97
C VAL A 616 -7.85 -27.86 -21.81
N GLY A 617 -8.63 -28.87 -22.17
CA GLY A 617 -8.18 -29.99 -23.00
C GLY A 617 -7.75 -29.57 -24.42
N ALA A 618 -7.30 -30.52 -25.23
CA ALA A 618 -7.04 -30.29 -26.65
C ALA A 618 -8.36 -30.05 -27.42
N GLY A 619 -8.36 -29.12 -28.38
CA GLY A 619 -9.54 -28.78 -29.20
C GLY A 619 -9.98 -27.29 -29.18
N PRO A 620 -10.08 -26.60 -28.03
CA PRO A 620 -10.65 -25.25 -27.95
C PRO A 620 -9.91 -24.20 -28.79
N GLY A 621 -10.69 -23.38 -29.50
CA GLY A 621 -10.18 -22.31 -30.35
C GLY A 621 -9.46 -21.21 -29.57
N LEU A 622 -8.72 -20.35 -30.28
CA LEU A 622 -8.06 -19.18 -29.69
C LEU A 622 -9.05 -18.27 -28.95
N ALA A 623 -10.28 -18.13 -29.48
CA ALA A 623 -11.33 -17.33 -28.87
C ALA A 623 -11.80 -17.87 -27.50
N GLN A 624 -12.07 -19.18 -27.38
CA GLN A 624 -12.48 -19.80 -26.11
C GLN A 624 -11.38 -19.68 -25.04
N ARG A 625 -10.12 -19.85 -25.44
CA ARG A 625 -8.96 -19.64 -24.55
C ARG A 625 -8.82 -18.17 -24.12
N GLY A 626 -8.99 -17.22 -25.04
CA GLY A 626 -9.03 -15.80 -24.73
C GLY A 626 -10.19 -15.40 -23.82
N GLN A 627 -11.38 -16.00 -24.00
CA GLN A 627 -12.56 -15.78 -23.16
C GLN A 627 -12.35 -16.30 -21.73
N LEU A 628 -11.89 -17.54 -21.54
CA LEU A 628 -11.58 -18.07 -20.20
C LEU A 628 -10.49 -17.26 -19.49
N ALA A 629 -9.48 -16.80 -20.25
CA ALA A 629 -8.44 -15.92 -19.74
C ALA A 629 -8.98 -14.54 -19.33
N ALA A 630 -9.89 -13.95 -20.11
CA ALA A 630 -10.55 -12.68 -19.79
C ALA A 630 -11.45 -12.79 -18.57
N ILE A 631 -12.27 -13.86 -18.48
CA ILE A 631 -13.11 -14.14 -17.30
C ILE A 631 -12.24 -14.29 -16.04
N ARG A 632 -11.12 -15.02 -16.11
CA ARG A 632 -10.20 -15.18 -14.96
C ARG A 632 -9.60 -13.84 -14.51
N ALA A 633 -9.12 -13.01 -15.45
CA ALA A 633 -8.54 -11.72 -15.11
C ALA A 633 -9.61 -10.73 -14.58
N GLY A 634 -10.78 -10.70 -15.22
CA GLY A 634 -11.92 -9.89 -14.80
C GLY A 634 -12.49 -10.29 -13.45
N SER A 635 -12.59 -11.60 -13.14
CA SER A 635 -13.07 -12.06 -11.82
C SER A 635 -12.09 -11.75 -10.69
N LEU A 636 -10.78 -11.71 -10.97
CA LEU A 636 -9.78 -11.24 -10.01
C LEU A 636 -9.87 -9.73 -9.78
N PHE A 637 -9.97 -8.95 -10.87
CA PHE A 637 -10.11 -7.50 -10.77
C PHE A 637 -11.40 -7.09 -10.03
N ALA A 638 -12.52 -7.72 -10.36
CA ALA A 638 -13.80 -7.48 -9.69
C ALA A 638 -13.81 -7.93 -8.22
N LEU A 639 -13.15 -9.04 -7.88
CA LEU A 639 -12.93 -9.43 -6.47
C LEU A 639 -12.14 -8.34 -5.72
N GLY A 640 -11.12 -7.77 -6.34
CA GLY A 640 -10.33 -6.69 -5.75
C GLY A 640 -11.13 -5.42 -5.52
N LEU A 641 -11.92 -4.98 -6.51
CA LEU A 641 -12.79 -3.81 -6.35
C LEU A 641 -13.94 -4.04 -5.34
N ALA A 642 -14.54 -5.23 -5.32
CA ALA A 642 -15.57 -5.57 -4.33
C ALA A 642 -14.99 -5.63 -2.91
N SER A 643 -13.79 -6.18 -2.75
CA SER A 643 -13.08 -6.18 -1.47
C SER A 643 -12.64 -4.78 -1.06
N LEU A 644 -12.32 -3.89 -2.01
CA LEU A 644 -11.99 -2.47 -1.74
C LEU A 644 -13.21 -1.71 -1.21
N LEU A 645 -14.41 -1.97 -1.75
CA LEU A 645 -15.67 -1.45 -1.19
C LEU A 645 -15.88 -1.95 0.25
N VAL A 646 -15.63 -3.23 0.53
CA VAL A 646 -15.72 -3.78 1.89
C VAL A 646 -14.74 -3.10 2.84
N VAL A 647 -13.48 -2.89 2.44
CA VAL A 647 -12.49 -2.16 3.27
C VAL A 647 -13.01 -0.78 3.67
N GLY A 648 -13.61 -0.04 2.74
CA GLY A 648 -14.20 1.28 3.01
C GLY A 648 -15.55 1.27 3.73
N THR A 649 -16.05 0.12 4.19
CA THR A 649 -17.26 0.00 5.03
C THR A 649 -17.04 -0.80 6.31
N LEU A 650 -15.83 -1.29 6.57
CA LEU A 650 -15.48 -1.91 7.85
C LEU A 650 -15.41 -0.85 8.96
N PRO A 651 -15.85 -1.16 10.19
CA PRO A 651 -15.66 -0.28 11.35
C PRO A 651 -14.19 -0.25 11.79
N ALA A 652 -13.89 0.59 12.78
CA ALA A 652 -12.58 0.63 13.42
C ALA A 652 -12.15 -0.75 13.95
N ALA A 653 -10.84 -1.00 13.91
CA ALA A 653 -10.26 -2.33 14.06
C ALA A 653 -9.94 -2.64 15.54
N ASP A 654 -10.96 -2.57 16.40
CA ASP A 654 -10.77 -2.45 17.86
C ASP A 654 -10.63 -3.81 18.59
N GLY A 655 -10.64 -4.92 17.85
CA GLY A 655 -10.50 -6.27 18.39
C GLY A 655 -10.23 -7.36 17.35
N PHE A 656 -9.99 -8.59 17.82
CA PHE A 656 -9.48 -9.71 17.02
C PHE A 656 -10.24 -9.96 15.71
N LEU A 657 -11.59 -9.96 15.73
CA LEU A 657 -12.39 -10.27 14.55
C LEU A 657 -12.44 -9.10 13.54
N SER A 658 -12.45 -7.85 14.01
CA SER A 658 -12.39 -6.67 13.14
C SER A 658 -11.00 -6.49 12.52
N THR A 659 -9.92 -6.68 13.27
CA THR A 659 -8.54 -6.64 12.75
C THR A 659 -8.29 -7.79 11.76
N LEU A 660 -8.75 -9.00 12.07
CA LEU A 660 -8.72 -10.14 11.15
C LEU A 660 -9.53 -9.88 9.88
N ALA A 661 -10.73 -9.31 9.98
CA ALA A 661 -11.56 -8.96 8.82
C ALA A 661 -10.90 -7.90 7.94
N ALA A 662 -10.33 -6.85 8.53
CA ALA A 662 -9.57 -5.82 7.82
C ALA A 662 -8.36 -6.40 7.07
N GLU A 663 -7.56 -7.24 7.73
CA GLU A 663 -6.39 -7.89 7.08
C GLU A 663 -6.78 -8.89 6.00
N VAL A 664 -7.87 -9.65 6.16
CA VAL A 664 -8.42 -10.49 5.09
C VAL A 664 -8.84 -9.63 3.91
N ALA A 665 -9.61 -8.57 4.13
CA ALA A 665 -10.12 -7.71 3.07
C ALA A 665 -8.98 -6.97 2.34
N ASN A 666 -8.04 -6.38 3.08
CA ASN A 666 -6.86 -5.71 2.53
C ASN A 666 -5.96 -6.69 1.74
N THR A 667 -5.73 -7.89 2.27
CA THR A 667 -4.95 -8.91 1.56
C THR A 667 -5.68 -9.38 0.29
N VAL A 668 -7.00 -9.56 0.32
CA VAL A 668 -7.79 -9.90 -0.88
C VAL A 668 -7.68 -8.80 -1.93
N VAL A 669 -7.76 -7.51 -1.57
CA VAL A 669 -7.54 -6.39 -2.51
C VAL A 669 -6.17 -6.52 -3.17
N LEU A 670 -5.09 -6.52 -2.38
CA LEU A 670 -3.72 -6.49 -2.91
C LEU A 670 -3.39 -7.74 -3.74
N ALA A 671 -3.72 -8.92 -3.20
CA ALA A 671 -3.43 -10.19 -3.85
C ALA A 671 -4.26 -10.43 -5.10
N SER A 672 -5.47 -9.86 -5.23
CA SER A 672 -6.31 -10.01 -6.43
C SER A 672 -5.99 -8.98 -7.51
N ILE A 673 -5.79 -7.69 -7.16
CA ILE A 673 -5.40 -6.63 -8.11
C ILE A 673 -4.00 -6.91 -8.66
N GLY A 674 -3.01 -7.22 -7.81
CA GLY A 674 -1.66 -7.56 -8.25
C GLY A 674 -1.62 -8.83 -9.11
N SER A 675 -2.43 -9.84 -8.77
CA SER A 675 -2.65 -11.02 -9.63
C SER A 675 -3.26 -10.66 -10.99
N ALA A 676 -4.29 -9.83 -11.03
CA ALA A 676 -4.95 -9.43 -12.28
C ALA A 676 -3.96 -8.70 -13.21
N VAL A 677 -3.23 -7.71 -12.68
CA VAL A 677 -2.18 -6.97 -13.39
C VAL A 677 -1.12 -7.91 -13.97
N LEU A 678 -0.49 -8.75 -13.14
CA LEU A 678 0.60 -9.64 -13.57
C LEU A 678 0.13 -10.72 -14.56
N VAL A 679 -1.13 -11.17 -14.46
CA VAL A 679 -1.75 -12.12 -15.40
C VAL A 679 -2.13 -11.49 -16.74
N LEU A 680 -2.33 -10.16 -16.78
CA LEU A 680 -2.65 -9.39 -17.99
C LEU A 680 -1.41 -8.98 -18.81
N ILE A 681 -0.19 -9.02 -18.25
CA ILE A 681 1.04 -8.75 -19.01
C ILE A 681 1.22 -9.80 -20.13
N PRO A 682 1.25 -9.42 -21.43
CA PRO A 682 1.02 -10.35 -22.54
C PRO A 682 2.27 -11.10 -23.02
N ILE A 683 3.07 -11.62 -22.09
CA ILE A 683 4.32 -12.36 -22.32
C ILE A 683 4.14 -13.88 -22.24
N GLY A 684 5.04 -14.66 -22.87
CA GLY A 684 5.11 -16.12 -22.71
C GLY A 684 3.77 -16.83 -22.96
N ASN A 685 3.29 -17.58 -21.97
CA ASN A 685 1.99 -18.30 -21.99
C ASN A 685 1.04 -17.75 -20.90
N THR A 686 0.93 -16.42 -20.80
CA THR A 686 0.00 -15.70 -19.90
C THR A 686 -1.42 -15.63 -20.45
N SER A 687 -2.38 -15.37 -19.56
CA SER A 687 -3.74 -15.00 -19.94
C SER A 687 -3.75 -13.75 -20.83
N GLY A 688 -2.99 -12.70 -20.45
CA GLY A 688 -2.82 -11.46 -21.22
C GLY A 688 -2.57 -11.70 -22.71
N ARG A 689 -1.60 -12.58 -23.04
CA ARG A 689 -1.29 -12.94 -24.44
C ARG A 689 -2.48 -13.56 -25.15
N SER A 690 -3.23 -14.44 -24.49
CA SER A 690 -4.40 -15.12 -25.09
C SER A 690 -5.62 -14.20 -25.24
N ILE A 691 -5.84 -13.26 -24.32
CA ILE A 691 -6.88 -12.22 -24.46
C ILE A 691 -6.52 -11.30 -25.63
N LEU A 692 -5.28 -10.80 -25.66
CA LEU A 692 -4.77 -9.90 -26.69
C LEU A 692 -4.70 -10.53 -28.10
N ALA A 693 -4.58 -11.86 -28.19
CA ALA A 693 -4.66 -12.60 -29.44
C ALA A 693 -6.10 -12.90 -29.89
N TRP A 694 -7.08 -12.80 -28.99
CA TRP A 694 -8.51 -12.97 -29.30
C TRP A 694 -9.21 -11.63 -29.57
N SER A 695 -8.99 -10.63 -28.71
CA SER A 695 -9.61 -9.32 -28.75
C SER A 695 -8.72 -8.27 -28.06
N PRO A 696 -7.92 -7.49 -28.83
CA PRO A 696 -7.15 -6.36 -28.30
C PRO A 696 -7.95 -5.34 -27.49
N PRO A 697 -9.19 -4.91 -27.84
CA PRO A 697 -9.91 -3.95 -27.02
C PRO A 697 -10.36 -4.54 -25.67
N ILE A 698 -10.67 -5.85 -25.59
CA ILE A 698 -10.98 -6.49 -24.29
C ILE A 698 -9.72 -6.61 -23.44
N TRP A 699 -8.55 -6.86 -24.03
CA TRP A 699 -7.29 -6.79 -23.30
C TRP A 699 -7.03 -5.39 -22.75
N ALA A 700 -7.21 -4.33 -23.56
CA ALA A 700 -7.03 -2.95 -23.12
C ALA A 700 -8.02 -2.56 -22.01
N ALA A 701 -9.31 -2.89 -22.18
CA ALA A 701 -10.38 -2.60 -21.22
C ALA A 701 -10.23 -3.34 -19.87
N LEU A 702 -9.49 -4.45 -19.82
CA LEU A 702 -9.09 -5.08 -18.55
C LEU A 702 -7.77 -4.53 -18.00
N THR A 703 -6.81 -4.21 -18.87
CA THR A 703 -5.44 -3.84 -18.46
C THR A 703 -5.37 -2.39 -17.95
N VAL A 704 -6.00 -1.42 -18.62
CA VAL A 704 -5.94 -0.02 -18.19
C VAL A 704 -6.57 0.18 -16.80
N PRO A 705 -7.77 -0.32 -16.49
CA PRO A 705 -8.33 -0.19 -15.14
C PRO A 705 -7.53 -0.96 -14.09
N ALA A 706 -7.03 -2.16 -14.39
CA ALA A 706 -6.25 -2.95 -13.43
C ALA A 706 -4.93 -2.26 -13.04
N PHE A 707 -4.20 -1.68 -14.01
CA PHE A 707 -3.00 -0.89 -13.71
C PHE A 707 -3.34 0.44 -13.02
N LEU A 708 -4.44 1.10 -13.39
CA LEU A 708 -4.91 2.32 -12.72
C LEU A 708 -5.20 2.05 -11.24
N THR A 709 -6.01 1.03 -10.93
CA THR A 709 -6.30 0.63 -9.54
C THR A 709 -5.04 0.21 -8.79
N LEU A 710 -4.06 -0.41 -9.44
CA LEU A 710 -2.78 -0.70 -8.79
C LEU A 710 -2.01 0.59 -8.43
N PHE A 711 -1.94 1.56 -9.34
CA PHE A 711 -1.25 2.83 -9.06
C PHE A 711 -2.03 3.77 -8.15
N THR A 712 -3.37 3.63 -8.01
CA THR A 712 -4.10 4.27 -6.91
C THR A 712 -3.77 3.61 -5.57
N LEU A 713 -3.68 2.28 -5.49
CA LEU A 713 -3.30 1.59 -4.24
C LEU A 713 -1.86 1.90 -3.81
N LEU A 714 -0.94 2.08 -4.75
CA LEU A 714 0.45 2.46 -4.47
C LEU A 714 0.66 3.96 -4.24
N SER A 715 -0.36 4.83 -4.36
CA SER A 715 -0.17 6.29 -4.30
C SER A 715 0.55 6.81 -3.04
N PRO A 716 0.42 6.22 -1.84
CA PRO A 716 1.16 6.67 -0.65
C PRO A 716 2.69 6.51 -0.74
N MET A 717 3.21 5.71 -1.68
CA MET A 717 4.66 5.51 -1.88
C MET A 717 5.32 6.57 -2.76
N LEU A 718 4.55 7.28 -3.58
CA LEU A 718 5.10 8.20 -4.58
C LEU A 718 5.91 9.33 -3.94
N PRO A 719 5.47 9.98 -2.84
CA PRO A 719 6.28 10.98 -2.12
C PRO A 719 7.61 10.43 -1.58
N ARG A 720 7.61 9.17 -1.09
CA ARG A 720 8.82 8.53 -0.55
C ARG A 720 9.84 8.24 -1.64
N TRP A 721 9.40 7.79 -2.81
CA TRP A 721 10.30 7.53 -3.94
C TRP A 721 10.84 8.80 -4.60
N THR A 722 10.11 9.92 -4.56
CA THR A 722 10.63 11.21 -5.01
C THR A 722 11.67 11.77 -4.04
N GLY A 723 11.43 11.69 -2.73
CA GLY A 723 12.38 12.16 -1.70
C GLY A 723 13.71 11.38 -1.65
N THR A 724 13.71 10.10 -2.02
CA THR A 724 14.90 9.22 -2.01
C THR A 724 15.62 9.13 -3.36
N GLY A 725 15.12 9.77 -4.41
CA GLY A 725 15.62 9.62 -5.78
C GLY A 725 15.34 8.26 -6.43
N ALA A 726 14.78 7.28 -5.70
CA ALA A 726 14.44 5.95 -6.19
C ALA A 726 13.47 6.01 -7.40
N ALA A 727 12.55 6.98 -7.43
CA ALA A 727 11.68 7.22 -8.57
C ALA A 727 12.47 7.47 -9.87
N MET A 728 13.52 8.29 -9.82
CA MET A 728 14.36 8.59 -10.98
C MET A 728 15.08 7.34 -11.49
N LEU A 729 15.63 6.53 -10.57
CA LEU A 729 16.28 5.27 -10.93
C LEU A 729 15.29 4.28 -11.59
N LEU A 730 14.07 4.16 -11.05
CA LEU A 730 13.01 3.32 -11.63
C LEU A 730 12.61 3.78 -13.05
N TRP A 731 12.47 5.10 -13.28
CA TRP A 731 12.21 5.66 -14.61
C TRP A 731 13.37 5.41 -15.59
N VAL A 732 14.62 5.56 -15.15
CA VAL A 732 15.81 5.28 -15.98
C VAL A 732 15.88 3.79 -16.35
N VAL A 733 15.65 2.88 -15.40
CA VAL A 733 15.63 1.43 -15.64
C VAL A 733 14.49 1.03 -16.58
N ALA A 734 13.28 1.56 -16.38
CA ALA A 734 12.14 1.32 -17.26
C ALA A 734 12.39 1.83 -18.69
N THR A 735 12.99 3.02 -18.83
CA THR A 735 13.32 3.63 -20.13
C THR A 735 14.42 2.84 -20.84
N GLY A 736 15.49 2.44 -20.13
CA GLY A 736 16.55 1.59 -20.68
C GLY A 736 16.02 0.23 -21.15
N PHE A 737 15.16 -0.41 -20.35
CA PHE A 737 14.48 -1.65 -20.75
C PHE A 737 13.60 -1.46 -21.99
N ALA A 738 12.87 -0.35 -22.08
CA ALA A 738 12.05 -0.01 -23.25
C ALA A 738 12.91 0.14 -24.51
N VAL A 739 13.98 0.93 -24.45
CA VAL A 739 14.92 1.19 -25.56
C VAL A 739 15.56 -0.12 -26.05
N VAL A 740 16.11 -0.93 -25.15
CA VAL A 740 16.74 -2.23 -25.52
C VAL A 740 15.73 -3.17 -26.16
N SER A 741 14.51 -3.25 -25.61
CA SER A 741 13.43 -4.11 -26.12
C SER A 741 12.94 -3.69 -27.52
N VAL A 742 12.77 -2.38 -27.74
CA VAL A 742 12.37 -1.81 -29.03
C VAL A 742 13.50 -1.94 -30.06
N ALA A 743 14.76 -1.68 -29.68
CA ALA A 743 15.92 -1.82 -30.56
C ALA A 743 16.11 -3.28 -31.02
N ALA A 744 16.03 -4.25 -30.11
CA ALA A 744 16.08 -5.68 -30.45
C ALA A 744 14.93 -6.09 -31.40
N TRP A 745 13.75 -5.49 -31.24
CA TRP A 745 12.61 -5.72 -32.13
C TRP A 745 12.77 -5.09 -33.50
N ALA A 746 13.23 -3.85 -33.58
CA ALA A 746 13.50 -3.16 -34.84
C ALA A 746 14.61 -3.88 -35.63
N TRP A 747 15.70 -4.26 -34.95
CA TRP A 747 16.79 -5.03 -35.55
C TRP A 747 16.30 -6.35 -36.17
N GLN A 748 15.53 -7.15 -35.42
CA GLN A 748 15.01 -8.42 -35.94
C GLN A 748 13.92 -8.23 -37.01
N ARG A 749 13.15 -7.14 -36.98
CA ARG A 749 12.05 -6.89 -37.91
C ARG A 749 12.49 -6.28 -39.24
N PHE A 750 13.51 -5.43 -39.22
CA PHE A 750 13.93 -4.63 -40.38
C PHE A 750 15.37 -4.88 -40.83
N VAL A 751 16.32 -5.05 -39.92
CA VAL A 751 17.75 -5.20 -40.28
C VAL A 751 18.10 -6.65 -40.63
N LEU A 752 17.66 -7.61 -39.82
CA LEU A 752 17.98 -9.04 -40.04
C LEU A 752 17.48 -9.59 -41.40
N PRO A 753 16.28 -9.21 -41.89
CA PRO A 753 15.79 -9.64 -43.21
C PRO A 753 16.56 -9.01 -44.38
N GLY A 754 17.23 -7.86 -44.19
CA GLY A 754 18.09 -7.23 -45.20
C GLY A 754 19.52 -7.76 -45.23
N ARG A 755 19.82 -8.83 -44.48
CA ARG A 755 21.11 -9.55 -44.43
C ARG A 755 20.96 -11.04 -44.78
N ARG A 756 19.87 -11.40 -45.47
CA ARG A 756 19.53 -12.75 -45.93
C ARG A 756 19.07 -12.69 -47.38
#